data_AF-A0A3M2T5I2-F1
#
_entry.id   AF-A0A3M2T5I2-F1
#
_cell.length_a   1.000
_cell.length_b   1.000
_cell.length_c   1.000
_cell.angle_alpha   90.00
_cell.angle_beta   90.00
_cell.angle_gamma   90.00
#
_symmetry.space_group_name_H-M   'P 1'
#
loop_
_entity.id
_entity.type
_entity.pdbx_description
1 polymer ?
#
loop_
_entity_poly.entity_id
_entity_poly.type
_entity_poly.pdbx_seq_one_letter_code
_entity_poly.pdbx_strand_id
1 'polypeptide(L)'
;MREVTTFIFGAGPGSYVRLRSFSPSPCYSHSRTSLRSFSSESRLASVNGSSPLRHTVSTRSALSSSIDGASELPSSAASISTSPSLSDPEWDENPNLGISNFSELPSKDFGVNQHMVINQEFKEALRQILWQFRAPIRYAFAYGSGVFAQSGGPPSSEKTHPSAPAAIQNMQQGKGKMIDFIFGVSYSQHWHSLNLNQHRDHYSGLGSLGSYMVSQTQDRFGAGVYFNPFVTVNGTLIKYGVVNLDTLCKDLSQWNTLYLAGRLQKPVKILRDHPNVRLANQFNLLSAVRVALLLLPGDFSEFDLYSTIAGISYMGDLRMSVSAEDPRKVNNIVSGQVAHFRRLYAPLIDTLPNVTFNDPQCSRPNWIDDPHANVRMSQDMDPVKRGNMVRRLPESFREKLYFQYQARFALPRAEFDKMMKESNDKDPEIVRRKQGGPFDRRIASDESLPGEVQSSIMKTIRWPSSVESTKGLFTAGMGRAYRDYKDDGSNVLLDANENAYGPGLALNAEGALEESTVNGGSTGSSKPEIDFLGLNRYPDPHQIELKKLFCDFRTTHTHTQKTLSPENMFVGVGSDEAIDALLRAFCVPGKDKILTCPPTYGMYGVSAQVNDVGIVKVPLNAADGFQLQPGKINETLAADASIKMVYICSPGNPAANLIRKEDIQAVLEHPTWNGVVVVDEAYIDFAPDGSSLAEWVTEWPNLVVMQTLSKAFGLAGIRLGAAFTSPDIALLLNSLKAPYNISSPTSALAVAALSPHNMAVMRRYREQIVAQRERMLRELPKIPGVGRFLGGHAANFLLVELLDRPAGEGGNASNAIATGTYEHGGETRRRGAVPREGAGLRGVSAGHCGDGEGGHQVPGGAEGGVGRAAQGS
;
A
#
# COMPACT_ATOMS: atom_id res chain seq x y z
N MET A 1 7.97 4.51 36.50
CA MET A 1 8.53 3.52 37.45
C MET A 1 7.35 2.92 38.23
N ARG A 2 7.54 1.75 38.88
CA ARG A 2 6.80 1.15 40.04
C ARG A 2 5.44 1.77 40.45
N GLU A 3 4.34 1.05 40.74
CA GLU A 3 4.05 -0.38 41.03
C GLU A 3 2.66 -0.75 40.44
N VAL A 4 2.38 -1.96 39.95
CA VAL A 4 1.86 -3.16 40.66
C VAL A 4 0.60 -2.95 41.54
N THR A 5 -0.53 -3.55 41.14
CA THR A 5 -1.52 -4.26 42.00
C THR A 5 -2.51 -5.04 41.11
N THR A 6 -2.97 -6.22 41.57
CA THR A 6 -3.94 -7.10 40.89
C THR A 6 -4.98 -7.60 41.90
N PHE A 7 -6.25 -7.75 41.52
CA PHE A 7 -7.25 -8.52 42.29
C PHE A 7 -8.32 -9.17 41.38
N ILE A 8 -9.11 -10.10 41.94
CA ILE A 8 -9.75 -11.23 41.24
C ILE A 8 -11.27 -11.34 41.52
N PHE A 9 -11.98 -12.09 40.67
CA PHE A 9 -13.42 -12.45 40.63
C PHE A 9 -14.18 -12.73 41.95
N GLY A 10 -15.50 -12.49 41.92
CA GLY A 10 -16.54 -12.96 42.85
C GLY A 10 -17.96 -12.71 42.27
N ALA A 11 -19.02 -13.45 42.64
CA ALA A 11 -20.24 -13.54 41.82
C ALA A 11 -21.62 -13.50 42.55
N GLY A 12 -22.59 -12.82 41.90
CA GLY A 12 -24.06 -13.01 41.98
C GLY A 12 -24.81 -12.54 43.25
N PRO A 13 -26.16 -12.66 43.30
CA PRO A 13 -27.15 -12.83 42.21
C PRO A 13 -28.40 -11.90 42.30
N GLY A 14 -29.27 -11.86 41.27
CA GLY A 14 -30.73 -11.60 41.47
C GLY A 14 -31.51 -10.68 40.51
N SER A 15 -32.66 -11.18 40.06
CA SER A 15 -33.89 -10.46 39.64
C SER A 15 -33.98 -9.70 38.29
N TYR A 16 -35.08 -9.97 37.56
CA TYR A 16 -35.49 -9.33 36.29
C TYR A 16 -36.58 -8.27 36.50
N VAL A 17 -36.75 -7.34 35.55
CA VAL A 17 -38.06 -6.99 34.94
C VAL A 17 -37.86 -6.27 33.60
N ARG A 18 -38.86 -6.35 32.70
CA ARG A 18 -38.85 -5.83 31.32
C ARG A 18 -40.14 -5.03 31.06
N LEU A 19 -40.05 -3.80 30.53
CA LEU A 19 -41.21 -3.10 29.95
C LEU A 19 -40.82 -2.21 28.75
N ARG A 20 -41.82 -1.66 28.07
CA ARG A 20 -41.73 -1.14 26.68
C ARG A 20 -41.69 0.40 26.57
N SER A 21 -41.27 0.82 25.38
CA SER A 21 -41.27 2.19 24.85
C SER A 21 -42.62 2.91 24.86
N PHE A 22 -42.59 4.22 25.10
CA PHE A 22 -43.49 5.19 24.48
C PHE A 22 -42.74 6.52 24.23
N SER A 23 -42.90 7.08 23.03
CA SER A 23 -42.66 8.51 22.77
C SER A 23 -43.96 9.28 22.99
N PRO A 24 -43.91 10.56 23.37
CA PRO A 24 -44.19 11.57 22.34
C PRO A 24 -43.31 12.84 22.41
N SER A 25 -43.46 13.67 21.38
CA SER A 25 -42.72 14.93 21.14
C SER A 25 -43.39 16.14 21.85
N PRO A 26 -42.85 17.39 21.78
CA PRO A 26 -42.93 18.37 22.87
C PRO A 26 -43.96 19.51 22.69
N CYS A 27 -44.23 20.30 23.73
CA CYS A 27 -44.82 21.65 23.60
C CYS A 27 -44.74 22.57 24.85
N TYR A 28 -44.67 23.90 24.61
CA TYR A 28 -44.97 25.07 25.50
C TYR A 28 -44.15 25.30 26.82
N SER A 29 -43.92 26.54 27.32
CA SER A 29 -43.92 27.90 26.71
C SER A 29 -43.38 29.04 27.63
N HIS A 30 -43.19 30.23 27.00
CA HIS A 30 -43.15 31.61 27.56
C HIS A 30 -41.84 32.11 28.25
N SER A 31 -41.45 33.40 28.16
CA SER A 31 -41.74 34.56 27.26
C SER A 31 -40.65 35.65 27.52
N ARG A 32 -40.59 36.90 27.04
CA ARG A 32 -41.38 37.88 26.21
C ARG A 32 -40.32 38.96 25.79
N THR A 33 -40.21 39.52 24.58
CA THR A 33 -41.00 40.56 23.87
C THR A 33 -40.41 40.70 22.42
N SER A 34 -41.14 40.91 21.32
CA SER A 34 -41.87 42.11 20.85
C SER A 34 -41.00 43.38 20.72
N LEU A 35 -40.96 44.18 19.64
CA LEU A 35 -41.46 44.20 18.23
C LEU A 35 -40.56 45.24 17.48
N ARG A 36 -40.55 45.53 16.16
CA ARG A 36 -41.52 45.45 15.05
C ARG A 36 -40.76 45.51 13.70
N SER A 37 -41.42 45.22 12.57
CA SER A 37 -40.90 45.35 11.18
C SER A 37 -41.50 46.58 10.48
N PHE A 38 -40.83 47.17 9.47
CA PHE A 38 -41.25 47.12 8.05
C PHE A 38 -40.39 47.94 7.06
N SER A 39 -40.68 47.72 5.77
CA SER A 39 -40.21 48.30 4.50
C SER A 39 -40.34 49.85 4.39
N SER A 40 -39.85 50.57 3.36
CA SER A 40 -39.77 50.21 1.92
C SER A 40 -38.74 51.01 1.08
N GLU A 41 -38.75 50.74 -0.23
CA GLU A 41 -37.86 51.20 -1.31
C GLU A 41 -37.83 52.72 -1.58
N SER A 42 -36.72 53.20 -2.18
CA SER A 42 -36.67 53.73 -3.58
C SER A 42 -35.80 54.99 -3.84
N ARG A 43 -34.84 54.81 -4.77
CA ARG A 43 -34.39 55.69 -5.89
C ARG A 43 -33.86 57.14 -5.69
N LEU A 44 -32.74 57.36 -6.40
CA LEU A 44 -32.31 58.56 -7.17
C LEU A 44 -31.79 59.83 -6.45
N ALA A 45 -30.54 60.18 -6.77
CA ALA A 45 -30.02 61.46 -7.32
C ALA A 45 -30.34 62.84 -6.64
N SER A 46 -29.49 63.88 -6.69
CA SER A 46 -28.04 64.04 -6.99
C SER A 46 -27.62 65.52 -6.78
N VAL A 47 -26.31 65.84 -6.91
CA VAL A 47 -25.71 67.18 -7.20
C VAL A 47 -25.58 68.22 -6.05
N ASN A 48 -24.33 68.66 -5.84
CA ASN A 48 -23.80 69.92 -5.23
C ASN A 48 -24.22 70.36 -3.80
N GLY A 49 -23.34 71.03 -3.03
CA GLY A 49 -21.93 71.37 -3.28
C GLY A 49 -21.37 72.46 -2.34
N SER A 50 -20.25 73.07 -2.76
CA SER A 50 -19.48 74.18 -2.15
C SER A 50 -18.47 73.86 -1.01
N SER A 51 -17.42 74.67 -0.98
CA SER A 51 -16.20 74.59 -0.14
C SER A 51 -16.00 76.00 0.51
N PRO A 52 -14.80 76.54 0.90
CA PRO A 52 -13.42 76.03 0.97
C PRO A 52 -12.65 76.39 2.27
N LEU A 53 -11.34 76.06 2.33
CA LEU A 53 -10.28 76.98 2.79
C LEU A 53 -8.91 76.56 2.21
N ARG A 54 -7.85 77.37 2.36
CA ARG A 54 -6.61 77.36 1.56
C ARG A 54 -5.31 77.17 2.38
N HIS A 55 -4.19 77.00 1.64
CA HIS A 55 -2.76 77.33 1.92
C HIS A 55 -1.77 76.15 2.17
N THR A 56 -0.61 76.03 1.49
CA THR A 56 -0.14 76.65 0.22
C THR A 56 0.90 75.79 -0.55
N VAL A 57 1.17 76.20 -1.79
CA VAL A 57 2.16 75.78 -2.82
C VAL A 57 3.65 75.93 -2.44
N SER A 58 4.52 75.09 -3.03
CA SER A 58 5.86 75.49 -3.53
C SER A 58 6.26 74.65 -4.76
N THR A 59 7.06 75.17 -5.69
CA THR A 59 7.32 74.58 -7.03
C THR A 59 8.73 74.87 -7.57
N ARG A 60 9.25 73.95 -8.41
CA ARG A 60 10.34 74.09 -9.43
C ARG A 60 10.58 72.72 -10.07
N SER A 61 11.00 72.56 -11.33
CA SER A 61 10.91 73.41 -12.54
C SER A 61 11.26 72.53 -13.76
N ALA A 62 10.69 72.80 -14.93
CA ALA A 62 10.79 71.94 -16.11
C ALA A 62 11.99 72.24 -17.04
N LEU A 63 12.29 71.30 -17.95
CA LEU A 63 12.89 71.54 -19.27
C LEU A 63 12.51 70.37 -20.22
N SER A 64 12.64 70.56 -21.54
CA SER A 64 11.88 69.79 -22.55
C SER A 64 12.58 69.65 -23.91
N SER A 65 12.39 68.52 -24.61
CA SER A 65 12.56 68.44 -26.07
C SER A 65 11.91 67.19 -26.71
N SER A 66 11.06 67.43 -27.71
CA SER A 66 10.74 66.62 -28.92
C SER A 66 10.86 65.09 -28.93
N ILE A 67 9.70 64.41 -28.92
CA ILE A 67 9.14 63.61 -30.05
C ILE A 67 10.16 62.98 -31.02
N ASP A 68 10.21 61.64 -31.12
CA ASP A 68 9.62 60.88 -32.26
C ASP A 68 9.60 59.35 -32.05
N GLY A 69 8.84 58.62 -32.88
CA GLY A 69 9.14 57.21 -33.25
C GLY A 69 8.58 56.03 -32.42
N ALA A 70 7.46 55.46 -32.89
CA ALA A 70 7.04 54.04 -32.82
C ALA A 70 6.87 53.31 -31.46
N SER A 71 6.05 52.24 -31.47
CA SER A 71 5.65 51.47 -30.29
C SER A 71 6.00 49.98 -30.40
N GLU A 72 6.82 49.47 -29.47
CA GLU A 72 6.91 48.04 -29.15
C GLU A 72 6.89 47.82 -27.63
N LEU A 73 6.31 46.70 -27.19
CA LEU A 73 6.18 46.33 -25.77
C LEU A 73 7.33 45.40 -25.34
N PRO A 74 8.17 45.79 -24.36
CA PRO A 74 9.24 44.92 -23.86
C PRO A 74 8.69 43.67 -23.17
N SER A 75 9.20 42.49 -23.57
CA SER A 75 8.88 41.22 -22.92
C SER A 75 9.55 41.11 -21.55
N SER A 76 8.76 40.95 -20.49
CA SER A 76 9.24 40.89 -19.10
C SER A 76 9.78 39.51 -18.68
N ALA A 77 10.74 38.99 -19.46
CA ALA A 77 11.55 37.85 -19.07
C ALA A 77 12.62 38.30 -18.05
N ALA A 78 12.31 38.20 -16.76
CA ALA A 78 13.25 38.55 -15.69
C ALA A 78 14.42 37.55 -15.65
N SER A 79 15.61 38.00 -16.04
CA SER A 79 16.85 37.23 -15.97
C SER A 79 17.27 36.97 -14.52
N ILE A 80 17.47 35.70 -14.18
CA ILE A 80 17.94 35.30 -12.84
C ILE A 80 19.46 35.47 -12.81
N SER A 81 19.92 36.54 -12.16
CA SER A 81 21.36 36.78 -11.97
C SER A 81 21.97 35.77 -10.99
N THR A 82 22.99 35.04 -11.45
CA THR A 82 23.66 33.98 -10.68
C THR A 82 24.71 34.54 -9.72
N SER A 83 24.28 35.17 -8.62
CA SER A 83 25.14 35.55 -7.48
C SER A 83 24.34 35.83 -6.19
N PRO A 84 23.91 34.80 -5.44
CA PRO A 84 23.32 34.98 -4.11
C PRO A 84 24.41 35.07 -3.03
N SER A 85 24.85 36.28 -2.67
CA SER A 85 25.74 36.49 -1.52
C SER A 85 24.97 36.28 -0.21
N LEU A 86 24.87 35.03 0.25
CA LEU A 86 24.22 34.68 1.52
C LEU A 86 25.04 35.22 2.70
N SER A 87 24.48 36.19 3.42
CA SER A 87 25.13 36.90 4.54
C SER A 87 25.04 36.19 5.89
N ASP A 88 24.72 34.90 5.91
CA ASP A 88 24.87 34.00 7.07
C ASP A 88 25.16 32.56 6.58
N PRO A 89 26.42 32.08 6.68
CA PRO A 89 26.81 30.77 6.18
C PRO A 89 26.56 29.62 7.17
N GLU A 90 26.12 29.87 8.42
CA GLU A 90 25.98 28.82 9.45
C GLU A 90 24.50 28.54 9.84
N TRP A 91 23.53 29.02 9.06
CA TRP A 91 22.08 28.84 9.34
C TRP A 91 21.63 27.38 9.49
N ASP A 92 22.32 26.42 8.85
CA ASP A 92 22.01 24.99 8.95
C ASP A 92 22.58 24.33 10.22
N GLU A 93 23.50 25.01 10.92
CA GLU A 93 24.11 24.51 12.15
C GLU A 93 23.17 24.66 13.34
N ASN A 94 22.39 25.75 13.45
CA ASN A 94 21.40 25.91 14.52
C ASN A 94 20.12 26.62 14.04
N PRO A 95 19.28 25.96 13.20
CA PRO A 95 18.08 26.58 12.64
C PRO A 95 17.04 26.87 13.72
N ASN A 96 16.65 28.14 13.86
CA ASN A 96 15.57 28.56 14.75
C ASN A 96 14.20 28.11 14.21
N LEU A 97 13.75 26.92 14.59
CA LEU A 97 12.42 26.38 14.24
C LEU A 97 11.26 27.02 15.04
N GLY A 98 11.48 28.18 15.67
CA GLY A 98 10.46 28.99 16.35
C GLY A 98 9.94 30.18 15.52
N ILE A 99 10.44 30.39 14.30
CA ILE A 99 10.19 31.65 13.57
C ILE A 99 8.73 31.87 13.17
N SER A 100 8.28 33.13 13.31
CA SER A 100 6.87 33.52 13.13
C SER A 100 6.61 34.36 11.86
N ASN A 101 7.58 35.17 11.43
CA ASN A 101 7.49 36.03 10.25
C ASN A 101 8.55 35.68 9.20
N PHE A 102 8.27 36.01 7.92
CA PHE A 102 9.25 35.82 6.82
C PHE A 102 10.48 36.73 6.94
N SER A 103 10.42 37.80 7.73
CA SER A 103 11.57 38.66 8.07
C SER A 103 12.56 38.02 9.05
N GLU A 104 12.21 36.89 9.65
CA GLU A 104 13.07 36.11 10.56
C GLU A 104 13.83 34.99 9.81
N LEU A 105 13.70 34.91 8.48
CA LEU A 105 14.47 33.97 7.65
C LEU A 105 15.91 34.47 7.42
N PRO A 106 16.91 33.58 7.24
CA PRO A 106 18.33 33.96 7.10
C PRO A 106 18.66 34.90 5.94
N SER A 107 17.83 34.96 4.91
CA SER A 107 17.93 35.97 3.85
C SER A 107 16.58 36.25 3.19
N LYS A 108 16.48 37.37 2.47
CA LYS A 108 15.26 37.79 1.76
C LYS A 108 14.77 36.75 0.74
N ASP A 109 15.72 36.13 0.03
CA ASP A 109 15.48 35.15 -1.04
C ASP A 109 15.59 33.69 -0.53
N PHE A 110 15.62 33.51 0.79
CA PHE A 110 15.73 32.21 1.43
C PHE A 110 14.54 31.30 1.07
N GLY A 111 14.83 30.11 0.55
CA GLY A 111 13.84 29.12 0.12
C GLY A 111 13.14 29.42 -1.21
N VAL A 112 13.60 30.40 -2.01
CA VAL A 112 13.05 30.68 -3.35
C VAL A 112 13.15 29.46 -4.30
N ASN A 113 14.14 28.58 -4.09
CA ASN A 113 14.28 27.28 -4.76
C ASN A 113 13.05 26.37 -4.57
N GLN A 114 12.27 26.52 -3.48
CA GLN A 114 11.07 25.72 -3.22
C GLN A 114 9.85 26.16 -4.06
N HIS A 115 9.88 27.35 -4.67
CA HIS A 115 8.75 27.90 -5.41
C HIS A 115 8.82 27.53 -6.89
N MET A 116 8.30 26.34 -7.23
CA MET A 116 8.16 25.87 -8.61
C MET A 116 7.29 26.81 -9.47
N VAL A 117 7.74 27.09 -10.70
CA VAL A 117 6.99 27.88 -11.69
C VAL A 117 6.04 26.94 -12.46
N ILE A 118 4.79 27.36 -12.63
CA ILE A 118 3.75 26.71 -13.43
C ILE A 118 2.87 27.80 -14.06
N ASN A 119 2.03 27.46 -15.04
CA ASN A 119 1.04 28.36 -15.63
C ASN A 119 0.21 29.10 -14.54
N GLN A 120 0.06 30.42 -14.70
CA GLN A 120 -0.56 31.31 -13.71
C GLN A 120 -2.07 31.08 -13.57
N GLU A 121 -2.79 30.74 -14.64
CA GLU A 121 -4.23 30.42 -14.60
C GLU A 121 -4.47 29.11 -13.85
N PHE A 122 -3.65 28.09 -14.12
CA PHE A 122 -3.72 26.81 -13.42
C PHE A 122 -3.41 26.96 -11.92
N LYS A 123 -2.39 27.75 -11.58
CA LYS A 123 -2.07 28.16 -10.20
C LYS A 123 -3.25 28.87 -9.51
N GLU A 124 -4.01 29.70 -10.22
CA GLU A 124 -5.16 30.41 -9.65
C GLU A 124 -6.39 29.50 -9.51
N ALA A 125 -6.62 28.57 -10.44
CA ALA A 125 -7.63 27.52 -10.28
C ALA A 125 -7.35 26.63 -9.05
N LEU A 126 -6.08 26.28 -8.81
CA LEU A 126 -5.65 25.58 -7.58
C LEU A 126 -5.89 26.42 -6.29
N ARG A 127 -5.85 27.75 -6.37
CA ARG A 127 -6.17 28.66 -5.25
C ARG A 127 -7.67 28.80 -5.00
N GLN A 128 -8.48 28.83 -6.07
CA GLN A 128 -9.94 28.84 -5.97
C GLN A 128 -10.50 27.61 -5.24
N ILE A 129 -9.84 26.46 -5.36
CA ILE A 129 -10.13 25.24 -4.57
C ILE A 129 -9.90 25.51 -3.07
N LEU A 130 -8.78 26.15 -2.69
CA LEU A 130 -8.50 26.50 -1.28
C LEU A 130 -9.51 27.50 -0.71
N TRP A 131 -10.11 28.38 -1.53
CA TRP A 131 -11.12 29.33 -1.08
C TRP A 131 -12.48 28.67 -0.76
N GLN A 132 -12.72 27.43 -1.18
CA GLN A 132 -13.93 26.69 -0.80
C GLN A 132 -13.89 26.18 0.65
N PHE A 133 -12.77 26.32 1.36
CA PHE A 133 -12.61 25.93 2.76
C PHE A 133 -12.67 27.15 3.68
N ARG A 134 -13.73 27.27 4.50
CA ARG A 134 -13.85 28.30 5.54
C ARG A 134 -12.88 28.08 6.70
N ALA A 135 -12.47 26.84 6.94
CA ALA A 135 -11.55 26.46 8.00
C ALA A 135 -10.11 26.95 7.66
N PRO A 136 -9.39 27.60 8.61
CA PRO A 136 -8.18 28.36 8.28
C PRO A 136 -6.97 27.46 7.93
N ILE A 137 -6.72 27.30 6.64
CA ILE A 137 -5.51 26.66 6.09
C ILE A 137 -4.33 27.65 6.16
N ARG A 138 -3.28 27.32 6.94
CA ARG A 138 -2.09 28.18 7.13
C ARG A 138 -1.03 27.94 6.07
N TYR A 139 -0.69 26.67 5.81
CA TYR A 139 0.23 26.24 4.77
C TYR A 139 -0.53 25.32 3.80
N ALA A 140 -0.22 25.39 2.50
CA ALA A 140 -0.86 24.54 1.50
C ALA A 140 0.07 24.29 0.32
N PHE A 141 0.20 23.03 -0.09
CA PHE A 141 0.80 22.65 -1.37
C PHE A 141 -0.03 21.61 -2.10
N ALA A 142 0.07 21.64 -3.43
CA ALA A 142 -0.45 20.60 -4.32
C ALA A 142 0.72 19.83 -4.97
N TYR A 143 0.55 18.53 -5.19
CA TYR A 143 1.62 17.64 -5.66
C TYR A 143 1.07 16.49 -6.52
N GLY A 144 1.95 15.61 -6.98
CA GLY A 144 1.57 14.42 -7.74
C GLY A 144 1.31 14.67 -9.22
N SER A 145 0.90 13.62 -9.93
CA SER A 145 0.79 13.58 -11.40
C SER A 145 -0.38 14.38 -11.98
N GLY A 146 -1.24 14.95 -11.13
CA GLY A 146 -2.27 15.93 -11.48
C GLY A 146 -1.80 17.39 -11.49
N VAL A 147 -0.58 17.67 -10.99
CA VAL A 147 0.03 19.02 -10.93
C VAL A 147 1.29 19.12 -11.79
N PHE A 148 2.14 18.10 -11.76
CA PHE A 148 3.36 18.02 -12.57
C PHE A 148 3.33 16.75 -13.43
N ALA A 149 3.80 16.86 -14.68
CA ALA A 149 3.86 15.72 -15.59
C ALA A 149 4.83 14.63 -15.10
N GLN A 150 4.56 13.39 -15.48
CA GLN A 150 5.42 12.23 -15.23
C GLN A 150 5.57 11.46 -16.54
N SER A 151 6.79 11.08 -16.89
CA SER A 151 7.10 10.31 -18.11
C SER A 151 6.38 8.97 -18.11
N GLY A 152 6.02 8.47 -19.29
CA GLY A 152 5.42 7.13 -19.45
C GLY A 152 4.05 6.89 -18.79
N GLY A 153 3.52 7.84 -18.01
CA GLY A 153 2.27 7.66 -17.29
C GLY A 153 1.09 7.39 -18.24
N PRO A 154 0.21 6.41 -17.93
CA PRO A 154 -0.78 5.92 -18.87
C PRO A 154 -1.77 7.01 -19.31
N PRO A 155 -2.31 6.91 -20.54
CA PRO A 155 -3.47 7.72 -20.94
C PRO A 155 -4.68 7.27 -20.12
N SER A 156 -5.15 8.13 -19.22
CA SER A 156 -6.41 7.92 -18.51
C SER A 156 -7.57 8.06 -19.49
N SER A 157 -8.44 7.05 -19.50
CA SER A 157 -9.55 6.85 -20.44
C SER A 157 -10.83 7.61 -20.08
N GLU A 158 -10.90 8.26 -18.92
CA GLU A 158 -12.12 8.91 -18.42
C GLU A 158 -11.98 10.41 -18.17
N LYS A 159 -13.08 11.15 -18.42
CA LYS A 159 -13.29 12.54 -18.00
C LYS A 159 -13.57 12.58 -16.48
N THR A 160 -12.52 12.42 -15.69
CA THR A 160 -12.59 12.27 -14.22
C THR A 160 -12.96 13.55 -13.45
N HIS A 161 -13.18 14.67 -14.16
CA HIS A 161 -13.75 15.91 -13.62
C HIS A 161 -15.15 16.17 -14.20
N PRO A 162 -16.21 16.27 -13.39
CA PRO A 162 -17.55 16.56 -13.90
C PRO A 162 -17.70 17.98 -14.48
N SER A 163 -16.91 18.96 -14.02
CA SER A 163 -17.02 20.36 -14.47
C SER A 163 -15.80 21.24 -14.12
N ALA A 164 -14.57 20.69 -14.14
CA ALA A 164 -13.37 21.44 -13.73
C ALA A 164 -13.09 22.68 -14.60
N PRO A 165 -12.49 23.76 -14.05
CA PRO A 165 -12.08 24.94 -14.80
C PRO A 165 -11.18 24.64 -16.00
N ALA A 166 -11.34 25.41 -17.08
CA ALA A 166 -10.60 25.21 -18.34
C ALA A 166 -9.07 25.16 -18.16
N ALA A 167 -8.50 25.97 -17.26
CA ALA A 167 -7.07 25.94 -16.96
C ALA A 167 -6.57 24.59 -16.41
N ILE A 168 -7.41 23.84 -15.69
CA ILE A 168 -7.10 22.48 -15.21
C ILE A 168 -7.24 21.48 -16.36
N GLN A 169 -8.32 21.57 -17.15
CA GLN A 169 -8.52 20.69 -18.30
C GLN A 169 -7.38 20.82 -19.33
N ASN A 170 -6.96 22.05 -19.63
CA ASN A 170 -5.89 22.37 -20.58
C ASN A 170 -4.54 21.85 -20.07
N MET A 171 -4.16 22.15 -18.82
CA MET A 171 -2.91 21.67 -18.22
C MET A 171 -2.84 20.13 -18.19
N GLN A 172 -3.96 19.47 -17.87
CA GLN A 172 -4.03 18.01 -17.84
C GLN A 172 -4.26 17.37 -19.21
N GLN A 173 -4.32 18.13 -20.31
CA GLN A 173 -4.60 17.61 -21.67
C GLN A 173 -5.90 16.77 -21.72
N GLY A 174 -6.93 17.16 -20.98
CA GLY A 174 -8.20 16.44 -20.84
C GLY A 174 -8.15 15.16 -19.99
N LYS A 175 -6.98 14.76 -19.45
CA LYS A 175 -6.75 13.47 -18.75
C LYS A 175 -7.38 13.37 -17.35
N GLY A 176 -8.00 14.43 -16.84
CA GLY A 176 -8.86 14.42 -15.64
C GLY A 176 -8.22 14.05 -14.30
N LYS A 177 -6.89 13.89 -14.23
CA LYS A 177 -6.18 13.33 -13.07
C LYS A 177 -6.53 14.04 -11.76
N MET A 178 -6.87 13.25 -10.74
CA MET A 178 -7.10 13.74 -9.38
C MET A 178 -5.90 14.53 -8.88
N ILE A 179 -6.17 15.63 -8.17
CA ILE A 179 -5.13 16.52 -7.66
C ILE A 179 -4.94 16.29 -6.16
N ASP A 180 -3.71 15.93 -5.76
CA ASP A 180 -3.34 15.73 -4.35
C ASP A 180 -2.92 17.05 -3.68
N PHE A 181 -3.46 17.32 -2.49
CA PHE A 181 -3.14 18.48 -1.65
C PHE A 181 -2.72 18.05 -0.24
N ILE A 182 -1.91 18.87 0.43
CA ILE A 182 -1.72 18.86 1.89
C ILE A 182 -2.04 20.25 2.45
N PHE A 183 -2.84 20.28 3.52
CA PHE A 183 -3.22 21.48 4.28
C PHE A 183 -2.57 21.45 5.67
N GLY A 184 -1.60 22.34 5.90
CA GLY A 184 -1.03 22.59 7.22
C GLY A 184 -1.91 23.55 8.02
N VAL A 185 -2.31 23.14 9.23
CA VAL A 185 -3.25 23.86 10.10
C VAL A 185 -2.68 24.02 11.51
N SER A 186 -3.03 25.09 12.22
CA SER A 186 -2.55 25.31 13.61
C SER A 186 -3.22 24.38 14.63
N TYR A 187 -4.50 24.04 14.42
CA TYR A 187 -5.28 23.26 15.38
C TYR A 187 -6.18 22.27 14.63
N SER A 188 -5.78 20.99 14.61
CA SER A 188 -6.47 19.89 13.91
C SER A 188 -7.95 19.78 14.28
N GLN A 189 -8.28 19.62 15.56
CA GLN A 189 -9.64 19.44 16.07
C GLN A 189 -10.59 20.60 15.71
N HIS A 190 -10.09 21.83 15.74
CA HIS A 190 -10.87 23.03 15.41
C HIS A 190 -11.05 23.21 13.90
N TRP A 191 -10.00 22.93 13.11
CA TRP A 191 -10.12 22.89 11.66
C TRP A 191 -11.13 21.82 11.22
N HIS A 192 -11.08 20.63 11.83
CA HIS A 192 -12.02 19.55 11.55
C HIS A 192 -13.46 19.87 11.96
N SER A 193 -13.73 20.59 13.06
CA SER A 193 -15.12 20.97 13.40
C SER A 193 -15.70 21.96 12.38
N LEU A 194 -14.93 22.98 11.99
CA LEU A 194 -15.34 23.91 10.95
C LEU A 194 -15.58 23.21 9.60
N ASN A 195 -14.68 22.29 9.21
CA ASN A 195 -14.80 21.56 7.95
C ASN A 195 -15.87 20.45 7.98
N LEU A 196 -16.15 19.83 9.13
CA LEU A 196 -17.31 18.91 9.30
C LEU A 196 -18.64 19.66 9.19
N ASN A 197 -18.73 20.86 9.77
CA ASN A 197 -19.92 21.70 9.70
C ASN A 197 -20.16 22.28 8.30
N GLN A 198 -19.11 22.48 7.50
CA GLN A 198 -19.23 22.98 6.12
C GLN A 198 -19.43 21.84 5.11
N HIS A 199 -18.66 20.77 5.23
CA HIS A 199 -18.44 19.74 4.21
C HIS A 199 -18.47 18.34 4.84
N ARG A 200 -19.59 17.97 5.48
CA ARG A 200 -19.72 16.67 6.16
C ARG A 200 -19.47 15.50 5.22
N ASP A 201 -19.89 15.60 3.97
CA ASP A 201 -19.76 14.60 2.89
C ASP A 201 -18.30 14.32 2.46
N HIS A 202 -17.33 15.16 2.84
CA HIS A 202 -15.92 14.88 2.61
C HIS A 202 -15.42 13.69 3.45
N TYR A 203 -16.01 13.44 4.63
CA TYR A 203 -15.54 12.47 5.62
C TYR A 203 -16.33 11.15 5.59
N SER A 204 -15.68 10.02 5.90
CA SER A 204 -16.34 8.72 6.11
C SER A 204 -17.26 8.69 7.36
N GLY A 205 -17.73 7.50 7.74
CA GLY A 205 -18.53 7.29 8.96
C GLY A 205 -17.87 7.83 10.25
N LEU A 206 -16.53 7.85 10.29
CA LEU A 206 -15.77 8.41 11.43
C LEU A 206 -16.13 9.88 11.72
N GLY A 207 -16.46 10.66 10.69
CA GLY A 207 -16.90 12.06 10.84
C GLY A 207 -18.18 12.22 11.67
N SER A 208 -19.00 11.16 11.82
CA SER A 208 -20.19 11.19 12.69
C SER A 208 -19.86 11.10 14.17
N LEU A 209 -18.62 10.72 14.54
CA LEU A 209 -18.12 10.72 15.91
C LEU A 209 -17.54 12.09 16.33
N GLY A 210 -17.70 13.12 15.49
CA GLY A 210 -17.27 14.49 15.75
C GLY A 210 -15.78 14.74 15.55
N SER A 211 -15.40 16.03 15.56
CA SER A 211 -14.02 16.45 15.21
C SER A 211 -12.96 15.97 16.19
N TYR A 212 -13.33 15.71 17.45
CA TYR A 212 -12.42 15.13 18.45
C TYR A 212 -11.90 13.77 17.98
N MET A 213 -12.78 12.82 17.65
CA MET A 213 -12.36 11.50 17.18
C MET A 213 -11.56 11.57 15.89
N VAL A 214 -11.98 12.41 14.92
CA VAL A 214 -11.22 12.64 13.68
C VAL A 214 -9.80 13.15 13.98
N SER A 215 -9.63 14.14 14.87
CA SER A 215 -8.31 14.66 15.25
C SER A 215 -7.47 13.68 16.09
N GLN A 216 -8.08 12.88 16.97
CA GLN A 216 -7.34 11.83 17.68
C GLN A 216 -6.84 10.74 16.70
N THR A 217 -7.66 10.37 15.70
CA THR A 217 -7.26 9.45 14.61
C THR A 217 -6.20 10.07 13.69
N GLN A 218 -6.23 11.38 13.47
CA GLN A 218 -5.17 12.11 12.76
C GLN A 218 -3.86 12.05 13.58
N ASP A 219 -3.85 12.71 14.73
CA ASP A 219 -2.63 13.17 15.40
C ASP A 219 -1.90 12.07 16.18
N ARG A 220 -2.58 10.96 16.54
CA ARG A 220 -1.96 9.83 17.26
C ARG A 220 -1.48 8.67 16.39
N PHE A 221 -1.84 8.62 15.10
CA PHE A 221 -1.61 7.43 14.26
C PHE A 221 -0.94 7.75 12.93
N GLY A 222 0.10 6.98 12.59
CA GLY A 222 0.83 7.11 11.33
C GLY A 222 1.73 8.34 11.30
N ALA A 223 1.62 9.13 10.23
CA ALA A 223 2.37 10.36 9.98
C ALA A 223 1.66 11.64 10.49
N GLY A 224 0.58 11.50 11.27
CA GLY A 224 -0.19 12.65 11.75
C GLY A 224 -1.09 13.31 10.71
N VAL A 225 -1.41 12.60 9.60
CA VAL A 225 -2.19 13.14 8.48
C VAL A 225 -3.61 12.55 8.45
N TYR A 226 -4.63 13.34 8.08
CA TYR A 226 -5.97 12.85 7.79
C TYR A 226 -6.35 13.08 6.33
N PHE A 227 -6.48 12.01 5.54
CA PHE A 227 -6.83 12.09 4.12
C PHE A 227 -8.34 11.96 3.87
N ASN A 228 -8.87 12.89 3.08
CA ASN A 228 -10.19 12.83 2.46
C ASN A 228 -10.00 12.66 0.94
N PRO A 229 -10.15 11.44 0.38
CA PRO A 229 -10.01 11.17 -1.05
C PRO A 229 -11.35 11.30 -1.80
N PHE A 230 -11.26 11.41 -3.13
CA PHE A 230 -12.42 11.46 -4.05
C PHE A 230 -13.45 12.55 -3.71
N VAL A 231 -12.95 13.76 -3.41
CA VAL A 231 -13.77 14.92 -3.10
C VAL A 231 -13.86 15.82 -4.34
N THR A 232 -15.06 16.23 -4.74
CA THR A 232 -15.24 17.16 -5.87
C THR A 232 -15.38 18.59 -5.38
N VAL A 233 -14.36 19.43 -5.58
CA VAL A 233 -14.37 20.84 -5.22
C VAL A 233 -14.30 21.69 -6.49
N ASN A 234 -15.26 22.61 -6.68
CA ASN A 234 -15.36 23.46 -7.86
C ASN A 234 -15.21 22.66 -9.18
N GLY A 235 -16.03 21.61 -9.34
CA GLY A 235 -16.03 20.71 -10.50
C GLY A 235 -14.79 19.82 -10.66
N THR A 236 -13.80 19.92 -9.77
CA THR A 236 -12.49 19.28 -9.86
C THR A 236 -12.37 18.17 -8.81
N LEU A 237 -11.94 16.97 -9.23
CA LEU A 237 -11.68 15.84 -8.34
C LEU A 237 -10.34 16.02 -7.61
N ILE A 238 -10.38 16.03 -6.28
CA ILE A 238 -9.22 16.22 -5.41
C ILE A 238 -9.13 15.16 -4.31
N LYS A 239 -7.93 15.02 -3.76
CA LYS A 239 -7.65 14.32 -2.50
C LYS A 239 -6.84 15.28 -1.63
N TYR A 240 -7.28 15.52 -0.40
CA TYR A 240 -6.56 16.42 0.51
C TYR A 240 -6.24 15.75 1.85
N GLY A 241 -4.99 15.88 2.27
CA GLY A 241 -4.53 15.53 3.62
C GLY A 241 -4.52 16.77 4.52
N VAL A 242 -5.00 16.65 5.75
CA VAL A 242 -4.88 17.66 6.80
C VAL A 242 -3.74 17.24 7.75
N VAL A 243 -2.94 18.19 8.23
CA VAL A 243 -1.85 17.93 9.20
C VAL A 243 -1.61 19.16 10.09
N ASN A 244 -1.22 18.93 11.35
CA ASN A 244 -0.74 20.02 12.21
C ASN A 244 0.61 20.57 11.70
N LEU A 245 0.77 21.90 11.66
CA LEU A 245 2.04 22.56 11.30
C LEU A 245 3.23 22.02 12.10
N ASP A 246 3.07 21.78 13.41
CA ASP A 246 4.17 21.31 14.26
C ASP A 246 4.63 19.91 13.84
N THR A 247 3.68 19.02 13.53
CA THR A 247 3.96 17.67 13.03
C THR A 247 4.63 17.70 11.66
N LEU A 248 4.19 18.60 10.76
CA LEU A 248 4.80 18.81 9.45
C LEU A 248 6.25 19.32 9.58
N CYS A 249 6.49 20.36 10.38
CA CYS A 249 7.83 20.89 10.65
C CYS A 249 8.74 19.83 11.29
N LYS A 250 8.20 18.99 12.19
CA LYS A 250 8.94 17.92 12.86
C LYS A 250 9.34 16.79 11.91
N ASP A 251 8.45 16.35 11.02
CA ASP A 251 8.81 15.34 10.01
C ASP A 251 9.87 15.88 9.04
N LEU A 252 9.78 17.16 8.67
CA LEU A 252 10.76 17.85 7.83
C LEU A 252 12.15 17.96 8.49
N SER A 253 12.23 18.31 9.78
CA SER A 253 13.50 18.59 10.46
C SER A 253 14.14 17.40 11.18
N GLN A 254 13.36 16.42 11.64
CA GLN A 254 13.86 15.26 12.39
C GLN A 254 13.72 13.92 11.65
N TRP A 255 12.94 13.86 10.56
CA TRP A 255 12.64 12.62 9.82
C TRP A 255 12.13 11.48 10.73
N ASN A 256 11.13 11.78 11.56
CA ASN A 256 10.51 10.76 12.40
C ASN A 256 9.71 9.74 11.58
N THR A 257 9.10 10.14 10.44
CA THR A 257 8.34 9.24 9.55
C THR A 257 8.75 9.28 8.07
N LEU A 258 9.44 10.34 7.62
CA LEU A 258 9.76 10.64 6.21
C LEU A 258 8.54 10.80 5.28
N TYR A 259 7.31 10.77 5.80
CA TYR A 259 6.10 10.67 4.98
C TYR A 259 5.69 11.99 4.30
N LEU A 260 5.87 13.12 4.99
CA LEU A 260 5.63 14.45 4.43
C LEU A 260 6.95 15.05 3.93
N ALA A 261 8.05 14.82 4.64
CA ALA A 261 9.39 15.18 4.23
C ALA A 261 9.74 14.60 2.85
N GLY A 262 9.50 13.30 2.64
CA GLY A 262 9.69 12.60 1.36
C GLY A 262 8.71 13.01 0.25
N ARG A 263 7.64 13.76 0.55
CA ARG A 263 6.80 14.42 -0.47
C ARG A 263 7.39 15.77 -0.88
N LEU A 264 7.94 16.52 0.08
CA LEU A 264 8.54 17.84 -0.13
C LEU A 264 10.01 17.80 -0.62
N GLN A 265 10.64 16.62 -0.63
CA GLN A 265 11.90 16.31 -1.33
C GLN A 265 11.77 16.26 -2.87
N LYS A 266 10.55 16.37 -3.39
CA LYS A 266 10.21 16.33 -4.82
C LYS A 266 9.50 17.65 -5.21
N PRO A 267 9.48 18.04 -6.48
CA PRO A 267 8.77 19.25 -6.92
C PRO A 267 7.30 19.26 -6.47
N VAL A 268 6.92 20.35 -5.79
CA VAL A 268 5.54 20.63 -5.37
C VAL A 268 5.14 22.05 -5.76
N LYS A 269 3.84 22.32 -5.80
CA LYS A 269 3.33 23.68 -5.91
C LYS A 269 2.87 24.19 -4.55
N ILE A 270 3.69 25.04 -3.91
CA ILE A 270 3.26 25.83 -2.76
C ILE A 270 2.19 26.85 -3.22
N LEU A 271 1.05 26.84 -2.53
CA LEU A 271 -0.14 27.68 -2.80
C LEU A 271 -0.42 28.67 -1.66
N ARG A 272 -0.14 28.26 -0.41
CA ARG A 272 0.01 29.13 0.77
C ARG A 272 1.29 28.73 1.49
N ASP A 273 2.09 29.71 1.87
CA ASP A 273 3.42 29.52 2.43
C ASP A 273 3.47 29.92 3.92
N HIS A 274 4.43 29.40 4.67
CA HIS A 274 4.61 29.63 6.11
C HIS A 274 6.11 29.63 6.46
N PRO A 275 6.65 30.66 7.13
CA PRO A 275 8.10 30.86 7.26
C PRO A 275 8.79 29.67 7.92
N ASN A 276 8.21 29.17 9.02
CA ASN A 276 8.73 28.03 9.76
C ASN A 276 8.74 26.72 8.96
N VAL A 277 7.77 26.52 8.05
CA VAL A 277 7.73 25.35 7.14
C VAL A 277 8.76 25.50 6.04
N ARG A 278 8.95 26.72 5.50
CA ARG A 278 9.98 27.00 4.49
C ARG A 278 11.39 26.73 5.04
N LEU A 279 11.66 27.13 6.30
CA LEU A 279 12.91 26.84 7.00
C LEU A 279 13.12 25.34 7.25
N ALA A 280 12.14 24.66 7.86
CA ALA A 280 12.20 23.22 8.07
C ALA A 280 12.38 22.45 6.75
N ASN A 281 11.80 22.94 5.64
CA ASN A 281 11.97 22.32 4.33
C ASN A 281 13.33 22.59 3.67
N GLN A 282 14.01 23.73 3.88
CA GLN A 282 15.41 23.85 3.43
C GLN A 282 16.30 22.82 4.13
N PHE A 283 16.08 22.59 5.43
CA PHE A 283 16.80 21.56 6.18
C PHE A 283 16.49 20.14 5.67
N ASN A 284 15.22 19.84 5.37
CA ASN A 284 14.80 18.58 4.73
C ASN A 284 15.52 18.33 3.39
N LEU A 285 15.54 19.34 2.51
CA LEU A 285 16.17 19.25 1.19
C LEU A 285 17.68 19.04 1.31
N LEU A 286 18.36 19.81 2.14
CA LEU A 286 19.80 19.68 2.39
C LEU A 286 20.16 18.33 3.02
N SER A 287 19.29 17.80 3.90
CA SER A 287 19.40 16.46 4.47
C SER A 287 19.22 15.35 3.43
N ALA A 288 18.31 15.53 2.47
CA ALA A 288 18.10 14.57 1.38
C ALA A 288 19.32 14.50 0.44
N VAL A 289 19.94 15.64 0.12
CA VAL A 289 21.22 15.66 -0.61
C VAL A 289 22.31 14.92 0.19
N ARG A 290 22.47 15.21 1.49
CA ARG A 290 23.45 14.51 2.35
C ARG A 290 23.25 12.99 2.35
N VAL A 291 22.01 12.51 2.48
CA VAL A 291 21.71 11.07 2.44
C VAL A 291 21.98 10.47 1.06
N ALA A 292 21.63 11.16 -0.02
CA ALA A 292 21.93 10.68 -1.37
C ALA A 292 23.45 10.59 -1.64
N LEU A 293 24.24 11.58 -1.20
CA LEU A 293 25.71 11.54 -1.30
C LEU A 293 26.34 10.43 -0.45
N LEU A 294 25.73 10.05 0.69
CA LEU A 294 26.17 8.89 1.47
C LEU A 294 25.85 7.55 0.77
N LEU A 295 24.84 7.51 -0.11
CA LEU A 295 24.44 6.33 -0.90
C LEU A 295 25.17 6.22 -2.25
N LEU A 296 25.57 7.34 -2.84
CA LEU A 296 26.18 7.43 -4.18
C LEU A 296 27.71 7.25 -4.17
N PRO A 297 28.30 6.82 -5.30
CA PRO A 297 29.77 6.77 -5.49
C PRO A 297 30.39 8.17 -5.62
N GLY A 298 31.71 8.22 -5.85
CA GLY A 298 32.46 9.47 -6.02
C GLY A 298 32.00 10.32 -7.21
N ASP A 299 31.68 9.69 -8.36
CA ASP A 299 31.22 10.36 -9.58
C ASP A 299 29.85 9.83 -10.01
N PHE A 300 28.93 10.72 -10.36
CA PHE A 300 27.54 10.40 -10.71
C PHE A 300 26.92 11.49 -11.60
N SER A 301 25.73 11.26 -12.17
CA SER A 301 24.97 12.28 -12.90
C SER A 301 23.91 12.94 -12.01
N GLU A 302 23.45 14.14 -12.39
CA GLU A 302 22.35 14.80 -11.68
C GLU A 302 21.07 13.94 -11.67
N PHE A 303 20.84 13.13 -12.71
CA PHE A 303 19.74 12.17 -12.75
C PHE A 303 19.86 11.09 -11.66
N ASP A 304 21.07 10.60 -11.38
CA ASP A 304 21.31 9.62 -10.30
C ASP A 304 21.08 10.26 -8.92
N LEU A 305 21.51 11.52 -8.74
CA LEU A 305 21.27 12.30 -7.53
C LEU A 305 19.75 12.49 -7.28
N TYR A 306 19.02 12.96 -8.28
CA TYR A 306 17.58 13.21 -8.15
C TYR A 306 16.76 11.93 -8.04
N SER A 307 17.18 10.85 -8.71
CA SER A 307 16.56 9.51 -8.57
C SER A 307 16.82 8.91 -7.19
N THR A 308 18.02 9.07 -6.63
CA THR A 308 18.32 8.65 -5.26
C THR A 308 17.48 9.44 -4.25
N ILE A 309 17.47 10.77 -4.36
CA ILE A 309 16.68 11.68 -3.51
C ILE A 309 15.18 11.35 -3.56
N ALA A 310 14.59 11.27 -4.76
CA ALA A 310 13.18 10.93 -4.92
C ALA A 310 12.89 9.50 -4.40
N GLY A 311 13.86 8.59 -4.59
CA GLY A 311 13.84 7.20 -4.15
C GLY A 311 13.75 7.03 -2.63
N ILE A 312 14.43 7.86 -1.81
CA ILE A 312 14.40 7.81 -0.33
C ILE A 312 12.97 7.60 0.17
N SER A 313 12.03 8.41 -0.31
CA SER A 313 10.62 8.43 0.10
C SER A 313 9.81 7.16 -0.23
N TYR A 314 10.36 6.24 -1.02
CA TYR A 314 9.75 4.97 -1.43
C TYR A 314 10.46 3.74 -0.81
N MET A 315 11.66 3.90 -0.23
CA MET A 315 12.45 2.78 0.29
C MET A 315 11.80 2.20 1.56
N GLY A 316 11.18 1.02 1.41
CA GLY A 316 10.42 0.38 2.49
C GLY A 316 8.97 0.87 2.62
N ASP A 317 8.46 1.66 1.67
CA ASP A 317 7.02 1.88 1.54
C ASP A 317 6.35 0.58 1.07
N LEU A 318 5.46 0.01 1.89
CA LEU A 318 4.78 -1.25 1.57
C LEU A 318 4.06 -1.20 0.21
N ARG A 319 3.57 -0.03 -0.21
CA ARG A 319 2.83 0.15 -1.47
C ARG A 319 3.67 -0.17 -2.71
N MET A 320 4.99 0.01 -2.63
CA MET A 320 5.94 -0.44 -3.65
C MET A 320 6.13 -1.97 -3.64
N SER A 321 6.11 -2.59 -2.44
CA SER A 321 6.28 -4.05 -2.28
C SER A 321 5.02 -4.88 -2.54
N VAL A 322 3.84 -4.25 -2.69
CA VAL A 322 2.57 -4.91 -3.04
C VAL A 322 2.03 -4.46 -4.41
N SER A 323 2.90 -3.92 -5.27
CA SER A 323 2.57 -3.49 -6.64
C SER A 323 1.41 -2.49 -6.76
N ALA A 324 1.17 -1.69 -5.71
CA ALA A 324 0.13 -0.66 -5.66
C ALA A 324 0.62 0.71 -6.16
N GLU A 325 1.93 0.87 -6.34
CA GLU A 325 2.57 1.98 -7.06
C GLU A 325 3.50 1.43 -8.15
N ASP A 326 3.70 2.21 -9.20
CA ASP A 326 4.54 1.90 -10.37
C ASP A 326 6.00 1.61 -9.98
N PRO A 327 6.63 0.46 -10.34
CA PRO A 327 8.03 0.19 -10.03
C PRO A 327 8.99 1.25 -10.61
N ARG A 328 8.65 1.84 -11.76
CA ARG A 328 9.40 2.92 -12.42
C ARG A 328 8.98 4.31 -11.93
N LYS A 329 8.17 4.42 -10.87
CA LYS A 329 7.62 5.69 -10.36
C LYS A 329 8.67 6.77 -10.11
N VAL A 330 9.82 6.39 -9.55
CA VAL A 330 10.96 7.28 -9.28
C VAL A 330 11.50 7.85 -10.60
N ASN A 331 11.83 6.99 -11.56
CA ASN A 331 12.38 7.38 -12.86
C ASN A 331 11.36 8.21 -13.67
N ASN A 332 10.08 7.85 -13.61
CA ASN A 332 8.97 8.56 -14.26
C ASN A 332 8.69 9.93 -13.63
N ILE A 333 8.95 10.09 -12.32
CA ILE A 333 8.94 11.39 -11.62
C ILE A 333 10.13 12.25 -12.06
N VAL A 334 11.35 11.72 -12.01
CA VAL A 334 12.57 12.52 -12.24
C VAL A 334 12.72 12.92 -13.70
N SER A 335 12.61 11.98 -14.64
CA SER A 335 12.76 12.26 -16.08
C SER A 335 11.74 13.28 -16.61
N GLY A 336 10.53 13.32 -16.04
CA GLY A 336 9.51 14.30 -16.40
C GLY A 336 9.70 15.70 -15.79
N GLN A 337 10.66 15.87 -14.87
CA GLN A 337 10.79 17.04 -13.99
C GLN A 337 12.24 17.46 -13.68
N VAL A 338 13.25 17.02 -14.46
CA VAL A 338 14.69 17.25 -14.15
C VAL A 338 14.99 18.72 -13.84
N ALA A 339 14.55 19.66 -14.68
CA ALA A 339 14.74 21.10 -14.46
C ALA A 339 14.08 21.61 -13.16
N HIS A 340 12.97 21.01 -12.70
CA HIS A 340 12.35 21.35 -11.41
C HIS A 340 13.16 20.80 -10.22
N PHE A 341 13.72 19.59 -10.32
CA PHE A 341 14.66 19.06 -9.32
C PHE A 341 15.93 19.92 -9.26
N ARG A 342 16.49 20.30 -10.41
CA ARG A 342 17.66 21.17 -10.51
C ARG A 342 17.41 22.56 -9.89
N ARG A 343 16.25 23.18 -10.19
CA ARG A 343 15.79 24.42 -9.53
C ARG A 343 15.65 24.29 -8.01
N LEU A 344 15.25 23.11 -7.52
CA LEU A 344 15.06 22.82 -6.09
C LEU A 344 16.40 22.61 -5.36
N TYR A 345 17.39 22.00 -6.02
CA TYR A 345 18.62 21.50 -5.38
C TYR A 345 19.92 22.21 -5.76
N ALA A 346 20.09 22.79 -6.96
CA ALA A 346 21.37 23.41 -7.36
C ALA A 346 21.85 24.49 -6.36
N PRO A 347 21.01 25.45 -5.89
CA PRO A 347 21.43 26.43 -4.90
C PRO A 347 21.75 25.87 -3.50
N LEU A 348 21.49 24.57 -3.25
CA LEU A 348 21.88 23.85 -2.04
C LEU A 348 23.14 23.00 -2.26
N ILE A 349 23.36 22.51 -3.49
CA ILE A 349 24.58 21.84 -3.90
C ILE A 349 25.74 22.85 -3.90
N ASP A 350 25.53 24.05 -4.43
CA ASP A 350 26.52 25.13 -4.48
C ASP A 350 27.01 25.60 -3.08
N THR A 351 26.31 25.25 -2.00
CA THR A 351 26.72 25.56 -0.61
C THR A 351 27.40 24.39 0.12
N LEU A 352 27.52 23.21 -0.49
CA LEU A 352 28.13 22.03 0.13
C LEU A 352 29.62 21.89 -0.25
N PRO A 353 30.56 21.89 0.72
CA PRO A 353 32.01 21.89 0.47
C PRO A 353 32.58 20.52 0.04
N ASN A 354 31.71 19.62 -0.44
CA ASN A 354 32.00 18.21 -0.71
C ASN A 354 31.29 17.66 -1.96
N VAL A 355 30.67 18.50 -2.79
CA VAL A 355 30.07 18.10 -4.07
C VAL A 355 30.17 19.25 -5.08
N THR A 356 30.49 18.95 -6.33
CA THR A 356 30.65 19.94 -7.42
C THR A 356 30.02 19.46 -8.73
N PHE A 357 29.53 20.41 -9.53
CA PHE A 357 29.17 20.18 -10.93
C PHE A 357 30.43 20.20 -11.80
N ASN A 358 30.70 19.10 -12.51
CA ASN A 358 31.94 18.88 -13.27
C ASN A 358 31.68 18.76 -14.79
N ASP A 359 30.70 19.51 -15.31
CA ASP A 359 30.28 19.43 -16.70
C ASP A 359 30.40 20.79 -17.42
N PRO A 360 31.04 20.88 -18.60
CA PRO A 360 31.10 22.12 -19.39
C PRO A 360 29.73 22.70 -19.77
N GLN A 361 28.65 21.90 -19.73
CA GLN A 361 27.29 22.40 -19.93
C GLN A 361 26.85 23.40 -18.85
N CYS A 362 27.36 23.27 -17.62
CA CYS A 362 27.05 24.20 -16.52
C CYS A 362 27.60 25.63 -16.74
N SER A 363 28.50 25.82 -17.71
CA SER A 363 28.97 27.15 -18.13
C SER A 363 28.06 27.85 -19.14
N ARG A 364 26.98 27.20 -19.61
CA ARG A 364 26.04 27.80 -20.58
C ARG A 364 25.00 28.69 -19.87
N PRO A 365 24.65 29.87 -20.41
CA PRO A 365 23.49 30.62 -19.92
C PRO A 365 22.22 29.76 -19.92
N ASN A 366 21.43 29.87 -18.85
CA ASN A 366 20.15 29.17 -18.67
C ASN A 366 20.21 27.62 -18.66
N TRP A 367 21.38 26.99 -18.50
CA TRP A 367 21.49 25.52 -18.40
C TRP A 367 20.59 24.92 -17.31
N ILE A 368 20.31 25.70 -16.24
CA ILE A 368 19.46 25.28 -15.13
C ILE A 368 18.02 24.96 -15.55
N ASP A 369 17.49 25.63 -16.57
CA ASP A 369 16.13 25.43 -17.07
C ASP A 369 16.04 24.45 -18.27
N ASP A 370 17.18 23.89 -18.73
CA ASP A 370 17.23 22.91 -19.83
C ASP A 370 16.64 21.54 -19.39
N PRO A 371 15.53 21.06 -19.99
CA PRO A 371 14.91 19.79 -19.60
C PRO A 371 15.64 18.54 -20.14
N HIS A 372 16.63 18.70 -21.02
CA HIS A 372 17.38 17.62 -21.67
C HIS A 372 18.83 17.50 -21.19
N ALA A 373 19.37 18.51 -20.50
CA ALA A 373 20.64 18.40 -19.83
C ALA A 373 20.61 17.31 -18.72
N ASN A 374 21.69 16.52 -18.65
CA ASN A 374 21.99 15.61 -17.55
C ASN A 374 23.49 15.73 -17.22
N VAL A 375 23.83 16.68 -16.35
CA VAL A 375 25.22 17.06 -16.06
C VAL A 375 25.91 16.08 -15.11
N ARG A 376 27.23 15.95 -15.25
CA ARG A 376 28.07 15.16 -14.33
C ARG A 376 28.41 15.93 -13.05
N MET A 377 28.55 15.18 -11.96
CA MET A 377 28.90 15.67 -10.63
C MET A 377 29.95 14.76 -9.99
N SER A 378 30.81 15.34 -9.15
CA SER A 378 31.70 14.58 -8.26
C SER A 378 31.49 14.98 -6.82
N GLN A 379 31.70 14.04 -5.87
CA GLN A 379 31.77 14.32 -4.45
C GLN A 379 33.15 14.00 -3.86
N ASP A 380 33.50 14.72 -2.80
CA ASP A 380 34.70 14.46 -2.03
C ASP A 380 34.48 13.26 -1.09
N MET A 381 35.29 12.22 -1.27
CA MET A 381 35.18 10.97 -0.53
C MET A 381 35.96 10.96 0.80
N ASP A 382 36.60 12.07 1.20
CA ASP A 382 37.26 12.22 2.49
C ASP A 382 36.34 11.83 3.69
N PRO A 383 36.77 10.89 4.55
CA PRO A 383 36.03 10.53 5.76
C PRO A 383 35.74 11.67 6.74
N VAL A 384 36.49 12.77 6.75
CA VAL A 384 36.18 13.93 7.61
C VAL A 384 34.98 14.70 7.04
N LYS A 385 34.97 15.02 5.75
CA LYS A 385 33.82 15.62 5.05
C LYS A 385 32.58 14.71 5.07
N ARG A 386 32.73 13.41 4.78
CA ARG A 386 31.62 12.45 4.85
C ARG A 386 31.13 12.26 6.30
N GLY A 387 32.02 12.28 7.29
CA GLY A 387 31.66 12.30 8.72
C GLY A 387 30.89 13.56 9.12
N ASN A 388 31.23 14.73 8.57
CA ASN A 388 30.42 15.95 8.76
C ASN A 388 29.00 15.81 8.18
N MET A 389 28.83 15.11 7.04
CA MET A 389 27.49 14.81 6.52
C MET A 389 26.68 13.90 7.46
N VAL A 390 27.28 12.81 7.94
CA VAL A 390 26.66 11.89 8.93
C VAL A 390 26.23 12.66 10.19
N ARG A 391 27.10 13.53 10.71
CA ARG A 391 26.81 14.34 11.89
C ARG A 391 25.65 15.30 11.69
N ARG A 392 25.46 15.85 10.47
CA ARG A 392 24.41 16.79 10.10
C ARG A 392 23.13 16.14 9.54
N LEU A 393 22.95 14.83 9.73
CA LEU A 393 21.69 14.14 9.44
C LEU A 393 20.59 14.53 10.45
N PRO A 394 19.29 14.49 10.06
CA PRO A 394 18.16 14.74 10.94
C PRO A 394 18.19 13.89 12.21
N GLU A 395 17.88 14.49 13.36
CA GLU A 395 18.12 13.93 14.70
C GLU A 395 17.62 12.48 14.85
N SER A 396 16.33 12.23 14.63
CA SER A 396 15.71 10.91 14.81
C SER A 396 16.02 9.91 13.68
N PHE A 397 16.67 10.34 12.60
CA PHE A 397 17.24 9.45 11.59
C PHE A 397 18.68 9.06 11.96
N ARG A 398 19.49 10.06 12.35
CA ARG A 398 20.87 9.93 12.81
C ARG A 398 20.98 9.00 14.03
N GLU A 399 20.05 9.10 14.98
CA GLU A 399 19.98 8.21 16.15
C GLU A 399 19.79 6.73 15.78
N LYS A 400 18.96 6.43 14.76
CA LYS A 400 18.75 5.06 14.27
C LYS A 400 20.02 4.50 13.62
N LEU A 401 20.70 5.33 12.82
CA LEU A 401 21.97 4.97 12.17
C LEU A 401 23.07 4.74 13.22
N TYR A 402 23.22 5.65 14.18
CA TYR A 402 24.15 5.51 15.31
C TYR A 402 23.88 4.23 16.13
N PHE A 403 22.61 3.88 16.39
CA PHE A 403 22.26 2.64 17.11
C PHE A 403 22.58 1.36 16.31
N GLN A 404 22.45 1.37 14.98
CA GLN A 404 22.95 0.27 14.14
C GLN A 404 24.46 0.13 14.27
N TYR A 405 25.19 1.25 14.17
CA TYR A 405 26.64 1.26 14.27
C TYR A 405 27.18 0.95 15.67
N GLN A 406 26.42 1.22 16.75
CA GLN A 406 26.75 0.76 18.10
C GLN A 406 26.91 -0.76 18.14
N ALA A 407 25.92 -1.49 17.64
CA ALA A 407 25.93 -2.95 17.61
C ALA A 407 27.02 -3.48 16.66
N ARG A 408 27.13 -2.89 15.47
CA ARG A 408 28.11 -3.27 14.44
C ARG A 408 29.57 -3.09 14.89
N PHE A 409 29.87 -2.04 15.63
CA PHE A 409 31.21 -1.78 16.19
C PHE A 409 31.42 -2.38 17.59
N ALA A 410 30.48 -3.18 18.09
CA ALA A 410 30.50 -3.82 19.41
C ALA A 410 30.77 -2.86 20.59
N LEU A 411 30.29 -1.61 20.50
CA LEU A 411 30.54 -0.59 21.51
C LEU A 411 29.71 -0.82 22.78
N PRO A 412 30.33 -0.89 23.99
CA PRO A 412 29.61 -0.98 25.26
C PRO A 412 28.57 0.12 25.42
N ARG A 413 27.38 -0.19 25.96
CA ARG A 413 26.31 0.80 26.15
C ARG A 413 26.78 2.04 26.91
N ALA A 414 27.48 1.89 28.03
CA ALA A 414 27.98 3.03 28.80
C ALA A 414 28.98 3.93 28.03
N GLU A 415 29.73 3.38 27.08
CA GLU A 415 30.63 4.15 26.22
C GLU A 415 29.85 4.89 25.13
N PHE A 416 28.92 4.20 24.46
CA PHE A 416 28.03 4.81 23.47
C PHE A 416 27.14 5.90 24.08
N ASP A 417 26.51 5.64 25.24
CA ASP A 417 25.66 6.60 25.95
C ASP A 417 26.48 7.83 26.39
N LYS A 418 27.75 7.64 26.78
CA LYS A 418 28.70 8.73 27.05
C LYS A 418 29.01 9.53 25.78
N MET A 419 29.39 8.88 24.67
CA MET A 419 29.67 9.54 23.39
C MET A 419 28.45 10.30 22.85
N MET A 420 27.26 9.70 22.94
CA MET A 420 26.00 10.35 22.58
C MET A 420 25.74 11.58 23.44
N LYS A 421 25.96 11.51 24.75
CA LYS A 421 25.82 12.63 25.69
C LYS A 421 26.86 13.74 25.47
N GLU A 422 28.10 13.39 25.19
CA GLU A 422 29.19 14.33 24.85
C GLU A 422 28.97 15.00 23.48
N SER A 423 28.19 14.36 22.60
CA SER A 423 27.72 14.89 21.32
C SER A 423 26.28 15.44 21.36
N ASN A 424 25.73 15.74 22.53
CA ASN A 424 24.39 16.29 22.65
C ASN A 424 24.44 17.82 22.67
N ASP A 425 24.20 18.45 21.51
CA ASP A 425 24.34 19.91 21.26
C ASP A 425 23.25 20.76 21.95
N LYS A 426 22.79 20.38 23.15
CA LYS A 426 21.69 21.00 23.91
C LYS A 426 22.19 21.81 25.11
N ASP A 427 23.44 22.26 25.04
CA ASP A 427 24.04 23.24 25.95
C ASP A 427 23.94 24.64 25.31
N PRO A 428 23.08 25.55 25.83
CA PRO A 428 22.82 26.83 25.19
C PRO A 428 23.99 27.83 25.32
N GLU A 429 24.98 27.58 26.18
CA GLU A 429 26.11 28.50 26.37
C GLU A 429 27.33 28.18 25.50
N ILE A 430 27.35 27.02 24.80
CA ILE A 430 28.50 26.58 24.01
C ILE A 430 28.13 26.35 22.54
N VAL A 431 28.30 27.39 21.70
CA VAL A 431 28.19 27.29 20.23
C VAL A 431 29.37 26.47 19.68
N ARG A 432 29.21 25.15 19.66
CA ARG A 432 30.14 24.23 18.97
C ARG A 432 29.68 24.01 17.53
N ARG A 433 30.59 24.19 16.57
CA ARG A 433 30.36 23.79 15.17
C ARG A 433 30.01 22.31 15.09
N LYS A 434 28.99 21.95 14.30
CA LYS A 434 28.55 20.58 14.03
C LYS A 434 29.52 19.90 13.07
N GLN A 435 30.64 19.46 13.62
CA GLN A 435 31.68 18.66 12.98
C GLN A 435 31.59 17.19 13.41
N GLY A 436 31.91 16.28 12.49
CA GLY A 436 31.94 14.84 12.75
C GLY A 436 33.10 14.46 13.67
N GLY A 437 32.76 13.80 14.78
CA GLY A 437 33.73 13.24 15.73
C GLY A 437 34.39 11.96 15.19
N PRO A 438 35.26 11.31 15.99
CA PRO A 438 35.88 10.04 15.61
C PRO A 438 34.85 8.95 15.23
N PHE A 439 33.68 8.96 15.86
CA PHE A 439 32.58 8.04 15.56
C PHE A 439 31.96 8.30 14.18
N ASP A 440 31.60 9.55 13.87
CA ASP A 440 31.03 9.90 12.55
C ASP A 440 32.01 9.59 11.41
N ARG A 441 33.31 9.82 11.63
CA ARG A 441 34.38 9.47 10.68
C ARG A 441 34.50 7.95 10.50
N ARG A 442 34.45 7.18 11.60
CA ARG A 442 34.47 5.70 11.55
C ARG A 442 33.24 5.13 10.82
N ILE A 443 32.08 5.75 10.97
CA ILE A 443 30.87 5.44 10.19
C ILE A 443 31.09 5.79 8.71
N ALA A 444 31.63 6.98 8.41
CA ALA A 444 31.90 7.46 7.07
C ALA A 444 32.93 6.61 6.28
N SER A 445 33.82 5.90 6.99
CA SER A 445 34.81 4.97 6.45
C SER A 445 34.34 3.51 6.31
N ASP A 446 33.15 3.13 6.76
CA ASP A 446 32.66 1.74 6.63
C ASP A 446 32.10 1.50 5.21
N GLU A 447 32.66 0.53 4.49
CA GLU A 447 32.24 0.18 3.13
C GLU A 447 30.75 -0.20 3.03
N SER A 448 30.14 -0.70 4.11
CA SER A 448 28.71 -1.04 4.11
C SER A 448 27.78 0.14 4.41
N LEU A 449 28.30 1.36 4.55
CA LEU A 449 27.51 2.54 4.90
C LEU A 449 26.26 2.73 4.04
N PRO A 450 26.28 2.50 2.70
CA PRO A 450 25.06 2.58 1.91
C PRO A 450 23.97 1.63 2.41
N GLY A 451 24.31 0.37 2.72
CA GLY A 451 23.35 -0.62 3.21
C GLY A 451 22.77 -0.30 4.59
N GLU A 452 23.59 0.22 5.51
CA GLU A 452 23.13 0.62 6.84
C GLU A 452 22.22 1.86 6.77
N VAL A 453 22.54 2.83 5.90
CA VAL A 453 21.70 4.00 5.60
C VAL A 453 20.37 3.58 4.97
N GLN A 454 20.37 2.70 3.96
CA GLN A 454 19.15 2.14 3.37
C GLN A 454 18.29 1.43 4.42
N SER A 455 18.91 0.65 5.32
CA SER A 455 18.22 -0.01 6.43
C SER A 455 17.57 0.99 7.40
N SER A 456 18.25 2.11 7.71
CA SER A 456 17.69 3.21 8.52
C SER A 456 16.52 3.93 7.82
N ILE A 457 16.55 4.08 6.49
CA ILE A 457 15.42 4.63 5.72
C ILE A 457 14.21 3.67 5.80
N MET A 458 14.42 2.38 5.52
CA MET A 458 13.35 1.37 5.58
C MET A 458 12.72 1.29 6.98
N LYS A 459 13.54 1.31 8.05
CA LYS A 459 13.08 1.34 9.45
C LYS A 459 12.29 2.62 9.80
N THR A 460 12.49 3.71 9.05
CA THR A 460 11.78 4.98 9.24
C THR A 460 10.44 5.00 8.51
N ILE A 461 10.37 4.46 7.29
CA ILE A 461 9.19 4.55 6.41
C ILE A 461 8.18 3.41 6.63
N ARG A 462 8.66 2.18 6.89
CA ARG A 462 7.81 0.97 6.83
C ARG A 462 6.61 1.02 7.78
N TRP A 463 6.80 1.39 9.04
CA TRP A 463 5.70 1.46 10.01
C TRP A 463 4.71 2.61 9.72
N PRO A 464 5.14 3.88 9.54
CA PRO A 464 4.24 4.97 9.17
C PRO A 464 3.46 4.71 7.88
N SER A 465 4.09 4.21 6.81
CA SER A 465 3.35 3.92 5.56
C SER A 465 2.35 2.78 5.70
N SER A 466 2.66 1.75 6.51
CA SER A 466 1.70 0.70 6.86
C SER A 466 0.46 1.30 7.51
N VAL A 467 0.64 2.11 8.55
CA VAL A 467 -0.47 2.73 9.31
C VAL A 467 -1.24 3.74 8.46
N GLU A 468 -0.59 4.53 7.61
CA GLU A 468 -1.28 5.44 6.67
C GLU A 468 -2.08 4.68 5.61
N SER A 469 -1.58 3.56 5.09
CA SER A 469 -2.30 2.72 4.13
C SER A 469 -3.55 2.09 4.75
N THR A 470 -3.41 1.49 5.94
CA THR A 470 -4.54 0.95 6.70
C THR A 470 -5.54 2.04 7.09
N LYS A 471 -5.08 3.19 7.60
CA LYS A 471 -5.93 4.34 7.95
C LYS A 471 -6.69 4.86 6.73
N GLY A 472 -6.07 4.91 5.56
CA GLY A 472 -6.70 5.36 4.31
C GLY A 472 -7.98 4.59 3.95
N LEU A 473 -8.01 3.27 4.17
CA LEU A 473 -9.21 2.45 3.96
C LEU A 473 -10.36 2.89 4.88
N PHE A 474 -10.07 3.18 6.15
CA PHE A 474 -11.05 3.64 7.14
C PHE A 474 -11.48 5.11 6.93
N THR A 475 -10.58 6.01 6.52
CA THR A 475 -10.92 7.43 6.30
C THR A 475 -11.60 7.68 4.94
N ALA A 476 -11.37 6.83 3.93
CA ALA A 476 -12.15 6.82 2.70
C ALA A 476 -13.57 6.26 2.92
N GLY A 477 -13.69 5.19 3.71
CA GLY A 477 -14.94 4.45 3.92
C GLY A 477 -15.24 3.47 2.78
N MET A 478 -15.92 2.36 3.11
CA MET A 478 -16.05 1.17 2.25
C MET A 478 -16.45 1.49 0.80
N GLY A 479 -17.50 2.27 0.59
CA GLY A 479 -18.02 2.61 -0.76
C GLY A 479 -17.16 3.57 -1.60
N ARG A 480 -16.15 4.23 -1.02
CA ARG A 480 -15.15 5.02 -1.76
C ARG A 480 -13.84 4.24 -1.92
N ALA A 481 -13.42 3.49 -0.90
CA ALA A 481 -12.27 2.58 -0.99
C ALA A 481 -12.47 1.53 -2.09
N TYR A 482 -13.69 0.98 -2.23
CA TYR A 482 -14.05 0.06 -3.32
C TYR A 482 -13.86 0.64 -4.74
N ARG A 483 -13.85 1.97 -4.90
CA ARG A 483 -13.63 2.63 -6.21
C ARG A 483 -12.16 2.74 -6.58
N ASP A 484 -11.26 2.74 -5.60
CA ASP A 484 -9.80 2.66 -5.80
C ASP A 484 -9.35 1.23 -6.15
N TYR A 485 -10.20 0.23 -5.87
CA TYR A 485 -9.93 -1.21 -6.05
C TYR A 485 -10.71 -1.83 -7.23
N LYS A 486 -11.52 -1.07 -7.97
CA LYS A 486 -12.38 -1.63 -9.01
C LYS A 486 -11.62 -1.84 -10.31
N ASP A 487 -11.24 -3.09 -10.58
CA ASP A 487 -10.84 -3.53 -11.92
C ASP A 487 -11.97 -3.26 -12.93
N ASP A 488 -11.61 -2.83 -14.13
CA ASP A 488 -12.54 -2.55 -15.24
C ASP A 488 -12.81 -3.79 -16.11
N GLY A 489 -12.17 -4.91 -15.81
CA GLY A 489 -12.31 -6.17 -16.55
C GLY A 489 -11.38 -6.27 -17.76
N SER A 490 -10.44 -5.32 -17.93
CA SER A 490 -9.42 -5.38 -18.99
C SER A 490 -8.12 -6.09 -18.58
N ASN A 491 -7.94 -6.37 -17.29
CA ASN A 491 -6.73 -7.02 -16.74
C ASN A 491 -6.91 -8.55 -16.65
N VAL A 492 -5.81 -9.30 -16.80
CA VAL A 492 -5.81 -10.78 -16.68
C VAL A 492 -5.13 -11.19 -15.36
N LEU A 493 -5.93 -11.34 -14.31
CA LEU A 493 -5.48 -11.70 -12.96
C LEU A 493 -5.34 -13.23 -12.83
N LEU A 494 -4.13 -13.74 -12.59
CA LEU A 494 -3.82 -15.17 -12.48
C LEU A 494 -2.81 -15.50 -11.35
N ASP A 495 -2.61 -14.58 -10.41
CA ASP A 495 -1.59 -14.59 -9.35
C ASP A 495 -2.12 -15.04 -7.97
N ALA A 496 -3.38 -14.71 -7.67
CA ALA A 496 -4.03 -15.02 -6.40
C ALA A 496 -4.66 -16.43 -6.34
N ASN A 497 -4.57 -17.21 -7.43
CA ASN A 497 -5.28 -18.48 -7.65
C ASN A 497 -6.81 -18.35 -7.45
N GLU A 498 -7.43 -17.25 -7.89
CA GLU A 498 -8.89 -17.03 -7.80
C GLU A 498 -9.64 -17.73 -8.95
N ASN A 499 -10.98 -17.78 -8.88
CA ASN A 499 -11.80 -18.34 -9.96
C ASN A 499 -12.13 -17.26 -11.00
N ALA A 500 -11.45 -17.31 -12.15
CA ALA A 500 -11.66 -16.36 -13.26
C ALA A 500 -13.06 -16.45 -13.93
N TYR A 501 -13.84 -17.50 -13.65
CA TYR A 501 -15.24 -17.62 -14.11
C TYR A 501 -16.25 -17.03 -13.11
N GLY A 502 -15.80 -16.53 -11.96
CA GLY A 502 -16.65 -15.91 -10.94
C GLY A 502 -17.16 -16.89 -9.87
N PRO A 503 -18.17 -16.48 -9.08
CA PRO A 503 -18.69 -17.28 -7.97
C PRO A 503 -19.54 -18.45 -8.48
N GLY A 504 -19.45 -19.61 -7.81
CA GLY A 504 -20.31 -20.77 -8.03
C GLY A 504 -21.74 -20.56 -7.51
N LEU A 505 -22.43 -19.56 -8.05
CA LEU A 505 -23.80 -19.16 -7.75
C LEU A 505 -24.53 -18.91 -9.07
N ALA A 506 -25.81 -19.28 -9.17
CA ALA A 506 -26.65 -18.96 -10.32
C ALA A 506 -26.96 -17.46 -10.35
N LEU A 507 -26.25 -16.75 -11.22
CA LEU A 507 -26.39 -15.32 -11.45
C LEU A 507 -26.89 -15.04 -12.87
N ASN A 508 -27.80 -14.09 -12.99
CA ASN A 508 -28.28 -13.58 -14.27
C ASN A 508 -27.26 -12.61 -14.91
N ALA A 509 -27.59 -12.06 -16.08
CA ALA A 509 -26.71 -11.15 -16.82
C ALA A 509 -26.33 -9.85 -16.07
N GLU A 510 -27.16 -9.40 -15.13
CA GLU A 510 -26.90 -8.23 -14.28
C GLU A 510 -26.10 -8.56 -13.00
N GLY A 511 -25.75 -9.84 -12.78
CA GLY A 511 -25.08 -10.30 -11.57
C GLY A 511 -26.01 -10.46 -10.35
N ALA A 512 -27.33 -10.46 -10.57
CA ALA A 512 -28.34 -10.74 -9.56
C ALA A 512 -28.67 -12.24 -9.52
N LEU A 513 -29.12 -12.75 -8.37
CA LEU A 513 -29.34 -14.18 -8.15
C LEU A 513 -30.63 -14.68 -8.80
N GLU A 514 -30.54 -15.77 -9.56
CA GLU A 514 -31.70 -16.38 -10.24
C GLU A 514 -32.65 -17.08 -9.26
N GLU A 515 -33.96 -16.90 -9.47
CA GLU A 515 -34.99 -17.50 -8.62
C GLU A 515 -35.22 -18.98 -8.96
N SER A 516 -35.26 -19.82 -7.93
CA SER A 516 -35.46 -21.27 -8.08
C SER A 516 -36.84 -21.56 -8.67
N THR A 517 -36.87 -22.03 -9.91
CA THR A 517 -38.11 -22.48 -10.60
C THR A 517 -38.49 -23.93 -10.25
N VAL A 518 -37.82 -24.54 -9.27
CA VAL A 518 -38.05 -25.92 -8.84
C VAL A 518 -39.34 -26.01 -8.01
N ASN A 519 -40.45 -26.31 -8.69
CA ASN A 519 -41.72 -26.66 -8.06
C ASN A 519 -41.63 -28.03 -7.34
N GLY A 520 -40.97 -28.06 -6.18
CA GLY A 520 -40.84 -29.21 -5.29
C GLY A 520 -40.76 -28.76 -3.83
N GLY A 521 -41.48 -29.44 -2.94
CA GLY A 521 -41.60 -29.00 -1.55
C GLY A 521 -40.32 -29.17 -0.73
N SER A 522 -40.08 -28.21 0.17
CA SER A 522 -39.04 -28.15 1.21
C SER A 522 -37.57 -27.88 0.79
N THR A 523 -36.92 -26.98 1.54
CA THR A 523 -35.45 -26.75 1.61
C THR A 523 -34.67 -26.29 0.35
N GLY A 524 -35.32 -25.91 -0.76
CA GLY A 524 -34.67 -25.73 -2.06
C GLY A 524 -34.53 -24.33 -2.68
N SER A 525 -34.21 -23.26 -1.92
CA SER A 525 -33.92 -21.94 -2.52
C SER A 525 -32.51 -21.86 -3.11
N SER A 526 -32.39 -21.55 -4.40
CA SER A 526 -31.12 -21.17 -5.06
C SER A 526 -30.61 -19.79 -4.60
N LYS A 527 -31.54 -18.94 -4.18
CA LYS A 527 -31.35 -17.53 -3.85
C LYS A 527 -31.05 -17.41 -2.35
N PRO A 528 -29.84 -16.97 -1.94
CA PRO A 528 -29.51 -16.72 -0.54
C PRO A 528 -30.43 -15.62 0.01
N GLU A 529 -31.20 -15.96 1.05
CA GLU A 529 -32.10 -15.04 1.72
C GLU A 529 -31.32 -14.12 2.68
N ILE A 530 -30.60 -13.16 2.10
CA ILE A 530 -29.91 -12.12 2.87
C ILE A 530 -30.96 -11.14 3.40
N ASP A 531 -31.48 -11.42 4.60
CA ASP A 531 -32.38 -10.51 5.31
C ASP A 531 -31.62 -9.24 5.74
N PHE A 532 -31.69 -8.20 4.89
CA PHE A 532 -31.14 -6.88 5.16
C PHE A 532 -31.80 -6.15 6.35
N LEU A 533 -33.02 -6.54 6.76
CA LEU A 533 -33.69 -6.00 7.96
C LEU A 533 -33.19 -6.71 9.23
N GLY A 534 -32.87 -8.00 9.11
CA GLY A 534 -32.27 -8.86 10.13
C GLY A 534 -30.81 -8.57 10.47
N LEU A 535 -30.10 -7.73 9.68
CA LEU A 535 -28.73 -7.28 9.97
C LEU A 535 -28.58 -6.49 11.29
N ASN A 536 -29.68 -6.18 11.98
CA ASN A 536 -29.68 -5.68 13.35
C ASN A 536 -29.49 -6.78 14.42
N ARG A 537 -29.35 -8.06 14.02
CA ARG A 537 -29.07 -9.21 14.88
C ARG A 537 -27.66 -9.75 14.68
N TYR A 538 -27.12 -10.35 15.74
CA TYR A 538 -25.93 -11.18 15.62
C TYR A 538 -26.28 -12.49 14.87
N PRO A 539 -25.34 -13.04 14.07
CA PRO A 539 -25.49 -14.35 13.43
C PRO A 539 -25.53 -15.48 14.47
N ASP A 540 -25.98 -16.67 14.05
CA ASP A 540 -25.83 -17.89 14.84
C ASP A 540 -24.34 -18.18 15.12
N PRO A 541 -23.90 -18.26 16.39
CA PRO A 541 -22.51 -18.55 16.73
C PRO A 541 -22.10 -20.01 16.41
N HIS A 542 -23.06 -20.93 16.24
CA HIS A 542 -22.80 -22.36 16.07
C HIS A 542 -22.69 -22.81 14.60
N GLN A 543 -23.39 -22.13 13.69
CA GLN A 543 -23.42 -22.36 12.23
C GLN A 543 -23.86 -23.78 11.84
N ILE A 544 -24.86 -24.34 12.55
CA ILE A 544 -25.22 -25.78 12.44
C ILE A 544 -25.67 -26.18 11.03
N GLU A 545 -26.51 -25.38 10.37
CA GLU A 545 -26.99 -25.65 9.00
C GLU A 545 -25.84 -25.65 7.98
N LEU A 546 -24.99 -24.61 8.01
CA LEU A 546 -23.82 -24.48 7.14
C LEU A 546 -22.84 -25.65 7.35
N LYS A 547 -22.58 -26.04 8.60
CA LYS A 547 -21.74 -27.21 8.92
C LYS A 547 -22.35 -28.50 8.41
N LYS A 548 -23.68 -28.68 8.54
CA LYS A 548 -24.36 -29.87 8.00
C LYS A 548 -24.17 -29.96 6.49
N LEU A 549 -24.35 -28.87 5.75
CA LEU A 549 -24.18 -28.86 4.29
C LEU A 549 -22.73 -29.21 3.87
N PHE A 550 -21.72 -28.78 4.62
CA PHE A 550 -20.33 -29.22 4.41
C PHE A 550 -20.13 -30.71 4.71
N CYS A 551 -20.75 -31.25 5.76
CA CYS A 551 -20.70 -32.68 6.11
C CYS A 551 -21.41 -33.55 5.06
N ASP A 552 -22.58 -33.11 4.59
CA ASP A 552 -23.35 -33.75 3.52
C ASP A 552 -22.54 -33.78 2.21
N PHE A 553 -21.80 -32.70 1.91
CA PHE A 553 -20.95 -32.60 0.72
C PHE A 553 -19.68 -33.47 0.79
N ARG A 554 -19.10 -33.68 1.98
CA ARG A 554 -17.86 -34.45 2.15
C ARG A 554 -18.03 -35.88 2.63
N THR A 555 -19.24 -36.31 2.98
CA THR A 555 -19.55 -37.73 3.19
C THR A 555 -19.80 -38.39 1.84
N THR A 556 -18.75 -38.97 1.26
CA THR A 556 -18.80 -39.69 -0.03
C THR A 556 -18.60 -41.19 0.13
N HIS A 557 -18.44 -41.67 1.36
CA HIS A 557 -18.15 -43.06 1.77
C HIS A 557 -17.03 -43.71 0.97
N THR A 558 -16.04 -42.89 0.59
CA THR A 558 -14.90 -43.32 -0.23
C THR A 558 -13.80 -43.91 0.63
N HIS A 559 -13.72 -43.55 1.91
CA HIS A 559 -12.67 -43.99 2.82
C HIS A 559 -13.19 -44.67 4.09
N THR A 560 -14.40 -44.36 4.53
CA THR A 560 -15.03 -45.02 5.68
C THR A 560 -16.55 -45.08 5.52
N GLN A 561 -17.18 -46.00 6.25
CA GLN A 561 -18.63 -46.09 6.37
C GLN A 561 -19.18 -45.16 7.48
N LYS A 562 -18.31 -44.47 8.23
CA LYS A 562 -18.70 -43.38 9.13
C LYS A 562 -19.17 -42.16 8.35
N THR A 563 -20.00 -41.34 8.97
CA THR A 563 -20.58 -40.11 8.42
C THR A 563 -20.03 -38.91 9.17
N LEU A 564 -19.77 -37.79 8.47
CA LEU A 564 -19.38 -36.54 9.11
C LEU A 564 -20.59 -35.85 9.77
N SER A 565 -20.40 -35.30 10.96
CA SER A 565 -21.40 -34.58 11.75
C SER A 565 -21.01 -33.10 11.93
N PRO A 566 -21.95 -32.16 12.13
CA PRO A 566 -21.62 -30.77 12.49
C PRO A 566 -20.73 -30.63 13.73
N GLU A 567 -20.64 -31.65 14.59
CA GLU A 567 -19.70 -31.69 15.72
C GLU A 567 -18.25 -31.91 15.29
N ASN A 568 -17.98 -32.51 14.12
CA ASN A 568 -16.65 -32.63 13.51
C ASN A 568 -16.12 -31.30 12.94
N MET A 569 -16.90 -30.22 12.99
CA MET A 569 -16.63 -29.03 12.17
C MET A 569 -16.35 -27.74 12.94
N PHE A 570 -15.30 -27.06 12.49
CA PHE A 570 -15.05 -25.64 12.72
C PHE A 570 -15.27 -24.85 11.42
N VAL A 571 -15.75 -23.60 11.53
CA VAL A 571 -15.84 -22.64 10.41
C VAL A 571 -15.28 -21.29 10.83
N GLY A 572 -14.47 -20.69 9.95
CA GLY A 572 -13.69 -19.48 10.25
C GLY A 572 -13.57 -18.48 9.10
N VAL A 573 -13.02 -17.31 9.39
CA VAL A 573 -12.85 -16.17 8.47
C VAL A 573 -11.73 -16.45 7.46
N GLY A 574 -12.01 -17.34 6.52
CA GLY A 574 -10.99 -18.03 5.71
C GLY A 574 -10.29 -19.15 6.51
N SER A 575 -9.48 -19.94 5.82
CA SER A 575 -8.68 -20.99 6.46
C SER A 575 -7.60 -20.42 7.39
N ASP A 576 -7.27 -19.12 7.25
CA ASP A 576 -6.32 -18.39 8.08
C ASP A 576 -6.75 -18.35 9.58
N GLU A 577 -8.05 -18.21 9.87
CA GLU A 577 -8.55 -18.28 11.26
C GLU A 577 -8.41 -19.71 11.83
N ALA A 578 -8.57 -20.75 11.00
CA ALA A 578 -8.33 -22.13 11.44
C ALA A 578 -6.84 -22.38 11.76
N ILE A 579 -5.93 -21.88 10.93
CA ILE A 579 -4.48 -21.96 11.18
C ILE A 579 -4.12 -21.29 12.51
N ASP A 580 -4.59 -20.06 12.74
CA ASP A 580 -4.30 -19.31 13.97
C ASP A 580 -4.95 -19.96 15.21
N ALA A 581 -6.20 -20.42 15.12
CA ALA A 581 -6.89 -21.09 16.23
C ALA A 581 -6.25 -22.44 16.61
N LEU A 582 -5.78 -23.23 15.64
CA LEU A 582 -5.06 -24.48 15.89
C LEU A 582 -3.72 -24.23 16.59
N LEU A 583 -2.95 -23.23 16.15
CA LEU A 583 -1.70 -22.83 16.81
C LEU A 583 -1.93 -22.45 18.28
N ARG A 584 -2.96 -21.64 18.55
CA ARG A 584 -3.38 -21.25 19.91
C ARG A 584 -3.85 -22.43 20.77
N ALA A 585 -4.43 -23.46 20.16
CA ALA A 585 -4.95 -24.63 20.87
C ALA A 585 -3.84 -25.62 21.28
N PHE A 586 -2.82 -25.81 20.44
CA PHE A 586 -1.86 -26.92 20.59
C PHE A 586 -0.40 -26.53 20.83
N CYS A 587 -0.01 -25.26 20.66
CA CYS A 587 1.37 -24.82 20.85
C CYS A 587 1.48 -23.79 21.99
N VAL A 588 2.37 -24.02 22.97
CA VAL A 588 2.75 -23.00 23.96
C VAL A 588 3.76 -22.03 23.34
N PRO A 589 3.47 -20.70 23.30
CA PRO A 589 4.41 -19.68 22.83
C PRO A 589 5.77 -19.73 23.53
N GLY A 590 6.84 -19.43 22.78
CA GLY A 590 8.22 -19.45 23.25
C GLY A 590 8.80 -20.84 23.55
N LYS A 591 8.04 -21.92 23.30
CA LYS A 591 8.40 -23.29 23.68
C LYS A 591 8.16 -24.32 22.58
N ASP A 592 6.91 -24.45 22.14
CA ASP A 592 6.48 -25.52 21.23
C ASP A 592 6.65 -25.10 19.76
N LYS A 593 6.58 -26.08 18.85
CA LYS A 593 6.91 -25.93 17.43
C LYS A 593 5.90 -26.60 16.50
N ILE A 594 5.87 -26.13 15.26
CA ILE A 594 5.23 -26.83 14.14
C ILE A 594 6.29 -27.38 13.17
N LEU A 595 5.99 -28.50 12.52
CA LEU A 595 6.72 -29.00 11.36
C LEU A 595 5.99 -28.59 10.08
N THR A 596 6.75 -28.12 9.09
CA THR A 596 6.24 -27.72 7.77
C THR A 596 7.02 -28.41 6.66
N CYS A 597 6.37 -28.67 5.52
CA CYS A 597 6.95 -29.38 4.39
C CYS A 597 7.19 -28.45 3.19
N PRO A 598 8.26 -27.62 3.16
CA PRO A 598 8.48 -26.66 2.06
C PRO A 598 8.91 -27.32 0.74
N PRO A 599 8.59 -26.75 -0.44
CA PRO A 599 7.82 -25.52 -0.64
C PRO A 599 6.32 -25.73 -0.39
N THR A 600 5.73 -24.88 0.46
CA THR A 600 4.33 -24.97 0.89
C THR A 600 3.79 -23.58 1.23
N TYR A 601 2.50 -23.48 1.59
CA TYR A 601 1.79 -22.22 1.80
C TYR A 601 2.40 -21.42 2.97
N GLY A 602 2.77 -20.17 2.69
CA GLY A 602 3.55 -19.34 3.63
C GLY A 602 2.86 -18.99 4.94
N MET A 603 1.52 -19.02 4.99
CA MET A 603 0.77 -18.56 6.18
C MET A 603 1.00 -19.42 7.42
N TYR A 604 1.30 -20.72 7.31
CA TYR A 604 1.65 -21.53 8.49
C TYR A 604 2.88 -20.94 9.21
N GLY A 605 3.88 -20.50 8.44
CA GLY A 605 5.09 -19.88 8.99
C GLY A 605 4.87 -18.46 9.51
N VAL A 606 4.02 -17.67 8.84
CA VAL A 606 3.66 -16.31 9.30
C VAL A 606 2.88 -16.38 10.61
N SER A 607 1.82 -17.20 10.67
CA SER A 607 0.99 -17.33 11.87
C SER A 607 1.74 -17.96 13.04
N ALA A 608 2.66 -18.90 12.79
CA ALA A 608 3.55 -19.43 13.82
C ALA A 608 4.46 -18.32 14.40
N GLN A 609 5.12 -17.53 13.55
CA GLN A 609 5.96 -16.41 13.99
C GLN A 609 5.17 -15.33 14.76
N VAL A 610 3.92 -15.04 14.36
CA VAL A 610 3.05 -14.07 15.06
C VAL A 610 2.61 -14.57 16.44
N ASN A 611 2.52 -15.88 16.65
CA ASN A 611 2.18 -16.49 17.95
C ASN A 611 3.42 -16.97 18.74
N ASP A 612 4.64 -16.60 18.35
CA ASP A 612 5.91 -17.03 18.95
C ASP A 612 6.07 -18.57 19.03
N VAL A 613 5.61 -19.27 17.98
CA VAL A 613 5.72 -20.73 17.83
C VAL A 613 6.89 -21.06 16.89
N GLY A 614 7.75 -21.99 17.30
CA GLY A 614 8.93 -22.38 16.50
C GLY A 614 8.56 -23.15 15.22
N ILE A 615 9.45 -23.14 14.23
CA ILE A 615 9.21 -23.81 12.93
C ILE A 615 10.35 -24.77 12.60
N VAL A 616 10.00 -26.05 12.48
CA VAL A 616 10.83 -27.12 11.93
C VAL A 616 10.44 -27.36 10.47
N LYS A 617 11.40 -27.79 9.64
CA LYS A 617 11.22 -27.92 8.18
C LYS A 617 11.78 -29.25 7.70
N VAL A 618 10.93 -30.08 7.10
CA VAL A 618 11.33 -31.28 6.36
C VAL A 618 10.87 -31.10 4.91
N PRO A 619 11.74 -30.67 3.98
CA PRO A 619 11.32 -30.34 2.61
C PRO A 619 10.63 -31.50 1.88
N LEU A 620 9.76 -31.16 0.93
CA LEU A 620 9.18 -32.10 -0.03
C LEU A 620 10.27 -32.60 -0.99
N ASN A 621 10.10 -33.82 -1.50
CA ASN A 621 11.05 -34.41 -2.44
C ASN A 621 10.84 -33.86 -3.86
N ALA A 622 11.58 -32.81 -4.22
CA ALA A 622 11.53 -32.20 -5.56
C ALA A 622 11.91 -33.16 -6.70
N ALA A 623 12.63 -34.26 -6.43
CA ALA A 623 12.95 -35.30 -7.42
C ALA A 623 11.82 -36.33 -7.60
N ASP A 624 10.90 -36.43 -6.64
CA ASP A 624 9.68 -37.26 -6.66
C ASP A 624 8.45 -36.34 -6.70
N GLY A 625 8.40 -35.41 -7.65
CA GLY A 625 7.22 -34.57 -7.92
C GLY A 625 6.69 -33.74 -6.73
N PHE A 626 7.56 -33.34 -5.79
CA PHE A 626 7.22 -32.69 -4.52
C PHE A 626 6.36 -33.55 -3.57
N GLN A 627 6.55 -34.86 -3.58
CA GLN A 627 5.94 -35.76 -2.59
C GLN A 627 6.54 -35.63 -1.19
N LEU A 628 5.85 -36.20 -0.21
CA LEU A 628 6.25 -36.20 1.20
C LEU A 628 7.47 -37.11 1.44
N GLN A 629 8.14 -36.94 2.59
CA GLN A 629 9.23 -37.81 3.03
C GLN A 629 8.90 -38.37 4.44
N PRO A 630 7.91 -39.27 4.57
CA PRO A 630 7.37 -39.68 5.88
C PRO A 630 8.43 -40.24 6.83
N GLY A 631 9.41 -41.01 6.33
CA GLY A 631 10.54 -41.48 7.15
C GLY A 631 11.31 -40.35 7.83
N LYS A 632 11.69 -39.30 7.08
CA LYS A 632 12.40 -38.13 7.61
C LYS A 632 11.52 -37.27 8.53
N ILE A 633 10.22 -37.22 8.26
CA ILE A 633 9.26 -36.56 9.15
C ILE A 633 9.23 -37.30 10.49
N ASN A 634 9.05 -38.62 10.47
CA ASN A 634 8.97 -39.44 11.67
C ASN A 634 10.29 -39.46 12.46
N GLU A 635 11.45 -39.53 11.79
CA GLU A 635 12.76 -39.32 12.43
C GLU A 635 12.84 -37.96 13.15
N THR A 636 12.32 -36.89 12.53
CA THR A 636 12.32 -35.54 13.10
C THR A 636 11.34 -35.41 14.28
N LEU A 637 10.15 -36.01 14.19
CA LEU A 637 9.12 -36.00 15.24
C LEU A 637 9.52 -36.83 16.45
N ALA A 638 10.18 -37.98 16.24
CA ALA A 638 10.76 -38.79 17.31
C ALA A 638 11.95 -38.09 18.01
N ALA A 639 12.70 -37.25 17.30
CA ALA A 639 13.84 -36.52 17.84
C ALA A 639 13.46 -35.25 18.62
N ASP A 640 12.29 -34.64 18.36
CA ASP A 640 11.91 -33.36 18.96
C ASP A 640 10.45 -33.33 19.46
N ALA A 641 10.26 -33.74 20.72
CA ALA A 641 8.98 -33.72 21.42
C ALA A 641 8.38 -32.32 21.67
N SER A 642 9.07 -31.22 21.30
CA SER A 642 8.46 -29.87 21.29
C SER A 642 7.64 -29.59 20.02
N ILE A 643 7.78 -30.42 18.97
CA ILE A 643 6.88 -30.36 17.81
C ILE A 643 5.50 -30.89 18.20
N LYS A 644 4.47 -30.05 18.08
CA LYS A 644 3.07 -30.39 18.42
C LYS A 644 2.16 -30.56 17.23
N MET A 645 2.56 -30.05 16.06
CA MET A 645 1.75 -30.12 14.85
C MET A 645 2.60 -30.34 13.60
N VAL A 646 2.01 -30.96 12.58
CA VAL A 646 2.58 -31.12 11.23
C VAL A 646 1.61 -30.50 10.22
N TYR A 647 2.10 -29.57 9.38
CA TYR A 647 1.32 -29.01 8.27
C TYR A 647 1.75 -29.64 6.93
N ILE A 648 0.78 -30.26 6.26
CA ILE A 648 0.85 -30.83 4.91
C ILE A 648 -0.18 -30.09 4.05
N CYS A 649 0.12 -29.78 2.79
CA CYS A 649 -0.83 -29.16 1.86
C CYS A 649 -0.99 -30.07 0.65
N SER A 650 -2.23 -30.44 0.32
CA SER A 650 -2.57 -31.44 -0.69
C SER A 650 -3.95 -31.15 -1.30
N PRO A 651 -4.06 -30.68 -2.56
CA PRO A 651 -2.97 -30.34 -3.47
C PRO A 651 -2.11 -29.17 -2.97
N GLY A 652 -0.79 -29.34 -2.99
CA GLY A 652 0.15 -28.39 -2.37
C GLY A 652 0.25 -27.03 -3.08
N ASN A 653 0.42 -25.94 -2.34
CA ASN A 653 0.72 -24.60 -2.90
C ASN A 653 2.17 -24.22 -2.57
N PRO A 654 3.11 -24.14 -3.53
CA PRO A 654 2.91 -24.03 -4.99
C PRO A 654 3.06 -25.35 -5.77
N ALA A 655 3.22 -26.50 -5.11
CA ALA A 655 3.52 -27.79 -5.75
C ALA A 655 2.47 -28.31 -6.77
N ALA A 656 1.21 -27.87 -6.67
CA ALA A 656 0.03 -28.34 -7.40
C ALA A 656 -0.22 -29.86 -7.41
N ASN A 657 0.56 -30.64 -6.67
CA ASN A 657 0.47 -32.09 -6.59
C ASN A 657 -0.32 -32.57 -5.37
N LEU A 658 -1.03 -33.68 -5.52
CA LEU A 658 -1.59 -34.43 -4.40
C LEU A 658 -0.47 -35.19 -3.69
N ILE A 659 -0.42 -35.10 -2.38
CA ILE A 659 0.42 -35.98 -1.56
C ILE A 659 -0.22 -37.37 -1.50
N ARG A 660 0.61 -38.42 -1.62
CA ARG A 660 0.22 -39.82 -1.43
C ARG A 660 -0.49 -40.04 -0.10
N LYS A 661 -1.56 -40.85 -0.09
CA LYS A 661 -2.41 -41.07 1.10
C LYS A 661 -1.69 -41.94 2.12
N GLU A 662 -0.99 -42.94 1.63
CA GLU A 662 -0.06 -43.81 2.35
C GLU A 662 1.07 -43.01 3.05
N ASP A 663 1.59 -41.94 2.42
CA ASP A 663 2.61 -41.08 3.05
C ASP A 663 2.03 -40.25 4.20
N ILE A 664 0.77 -39.78 4.09
CA ILE A 664 0.08 -39.07 5.17
C ILE A 664 -0.28 -40.03 6.31
N GLN A 665 -0.78 -41.23 5.97
CA GLN A 665 -1.08 -42.30 6.92
C GLN A 665 0.16 -42.69 7.73
N ALA A 666 1.33 -42.82 7.09
CA ALA A 666 2.60 -43.11 7.76
C ALA A 666 3.04 -42.03 8.78
N VAL A 667 2.55 -40.79 8.68
CA VAL A 667 2.78 -39.73 9.68
C VAL A 667 1.68 -39.72 10.75
N LEU A 668 0.44 -40.06 10.41
CA LEU A 668 -0.67 -40.24 11.35
C LEU A 668 -0.45 -41.42 12.31
N GLU A 669 0.09 -42.53 11.80
CA GLU A 669 0.35 -43.78 12.53
C GLU A 669 1.72 -43.79 13.25
N HIS A 670 2.30 -42.62 13.52
CA HIS A 670 3.62 -42.49 14.13
C HIS A 670 3.65 -43.14 15.54
N PRO A 671 4.55 -44.12 15.81
CA PRO A 671 4.44 -44.99 17.00
C PRO A 671 4.66 -44.29 18.35
N THR A 672 5.42 -43.19 18.41
CA THR A 672 5.80 -42.52 19.66
C THR A 672 5.47 -41.01 19.74
N TRP A 673 4.94 -40.41 18.67
CA TRP A 673 4.64 -38.98 18.62
C TRP A 673 3.13 -38.78 18.65
N ASN A 674 2.66 -37.98 19.61
CA ASN A 674 1.25 -37.68 19.80
C ASN A 674 1.03 -36.17 19.63
N GLY A 675 0.77 -35.76 18.38
CA GLY A 675 0.46 -34.40 17.99
C GLY A 675 -0.50 -34.36 16.79
N VAL A 676 -0.85 -33.15 16.36
CA VAL A 676 -1.92 -32.92 15.37
C VAL A 676 -1.35 -32.88 13.95
N VAL A 677 -1.89 -33.70 13.05
CA VAL A 677 -1.59 -33.61 11.61
C VAL A 677 -2.65 -32.74 10.95
N VAL A 678 -2.23 -31.68 10.27
CA VAL A 678 -3.11 -30.75 9.55
C VAL A 678 -2.87 -30.91 8.06
N VAL A 679 -3.91 -31.34 7.33
CA VAL A 679 -3.92 -31.42 5.87
C VAL A 679 -4.72 -30.24 5.31
N ASP A 680 -4.05 -29.34 4.59
CA ASP A 680 -4.66 -28.22 3.91
C ASP A 680 -5.09 -28.63 2.49
N GLU A 681 -6.40 -28.73 2.32
CA GLU A 681 -7.12 -29.17 1.13
C GLU A 681 -7.75 -27.98 0.36
N ALA A 682 -7.20 -26.77 0.46
CA ALA A 682 -7.74 -25.57 -0.20
C ALA A 682 -7.94 -25.69 -1.73
N TYR A 683 -7.36 -26.69 -2.40
CA TYR A 683 -7.49 -26.96 -3.84
C TYR A 683 -8.13 -28.32 -4.17
N ILE A 684 -8.60 -29.08 -3.17
CA ILE A 684 -9.03 -30.48 -3.35
C ILE A 684 -10.18 -30.66 -4.36
N ASP A 685 -11.01 -29.64 -4.54
CA ASP A 685 -12.10 -29.66 -5.53
C ASP A 685 -11.60 -29.64 -7.00
N PHE A 686 -10.29 -29.43 -7.25
CA PHE A 686 -9.67 -29.61 -8.57
C PHE A 686 -8.96 -30.97 -8.75
N ALA A 687 -8.87 -31.76 -7.69
CA ALA A 687 -8.40 -33.15 -7.72
C ALA A 687 -9.49 -34.09 -8.25
N PRO A 688 -9.16 -35.36 -8.57
CA PRO A 688 -10.17 -36.38 -8.86
C PRO A 688 -11.14 -36.58 -7.70
N ASP A 689 -12.41 -36.85 -8.01
CA ASP A 689 -13.45 -37.11 -7.02
C ASP A 689 -13.05 -38.30 -6.12
N GLY A 690 -13.29 -38.20 -4.81
CA GLY A 690 -12.76 -39.16 -3.83
C GLY A 690 -11.30 -38.94 -3.39
N SER A 691 -10.67 -37.82 -3.77
CA SER A 691 -9.33 -37.46 -3.28
C SER A 691 -9.30 -36.96 -1.83
N SER A 692 -10.36 -36.30 -1.36
CA SER A 692 -10.41 -35.64 -0.04
C SER A 692 -10.30 -36.62 1.14
N LEU A 693 -9.47 -36.26 2.12
CA LEU A 693 -9.30 -36.97 3.39
C LEU A 693 -10.26 -36.47 4.48
N ALA A 694 -11.23 -35.60 4.17
CA ALA A 694 -12.16 -35.06 5.17
C ALA A 694 -12.88 -36.15 5.99
N GLU A 695 -13.18 -37.31 5.41
CA GLU A 695 -13.78 -38.46 6.12
C GLU A 695 -12.85 -39.10 7.17
N TRP A 696 -11.53 -39.06 6.96
CA TRP A 696 -10.52 -39.72 7.82
C TRP A 696 -10.52 -39.18 9.25
N VAL A 697 -11.03 -37.97 9.50
CA VAL A 697 -11.11 -37.38 10.85
C VAL A 697 -12.05 -38.14 11.80
N THR A 698 -12.88 -39.02 11.24
CA THR A 698 -13.75 -39.94 12.00
C THR A 698 -13.02 -41.25 12.40
N GLU A 699 -11.81 -41.48 11.87
CA GLU A 699 -10.93 -42.61 12.17
C GLU A 699 -9.68 -42.16 12.97
N TRP A 700 -9.00 -41.10 12.52
CA TRP A 700 -7.81 -40.54 13.18
C TRP A 700 -8.17 -39.30 14.01
N PRO A 701 -8.20 -39.37 15.36
CA PRO A 701 -8.69 -38.29 16.20
C PRO A 701 -7.76 -37.06 16.25
N ASN A 702 -6.51 -37.22 15.81
CA ASN A 702 -5.49 -36.16 15.72
C ASN A 702 -5.34 -35.57 14.30
N LEU A 703 -6.23 -35.93 13.35
CA LEU A 703 -6.25 -35.36 12.00
C LEU A 703 -7.18 -34.14 11.94
N VAL A 704 -6.70 -33.07 11.30
CA VAL A 704 -7.48 -31.90 10.89
C VAL A 704 -7.38 -31.72 9.38
N VAL A 705 -8.50 -31.53 8.70
CA VAL A 705 -8.57 -31.30 7.24
C VAL A 705 -9.20 -29.93 6.97
N MET A 706 -8.41 -28.98 6.44
CA MET A 706 -8.85 -27.60 6.19
C MET A 706 -9.27 -27.38 4.74
N GLN A 707 -10.37 -26.66 4.50
CA GLN A 707 -10.90 -26.36 3.17
C GLN A 707 -11.44 -24.92 3.09
N THR A 708 -11.79 -24.43 1.89
CA THR A 708 -12.34 -23.08 1.69
C THR A 708 -13.22 -22.96 0.45
N LEU A 709 -14.21 -22.07 0.50
CA LEU A 709 -14.97 -21.65 -0.69
C LEU A 709 -14.21 -20.62 -1.55
N SER A 710 -12.97 -20.27 -1.21
CA SER A 710 -12.19 -19.25 -1.92
C SER A 710 -11.70 -19.68 -3.31
N LYS A 711 -11.72 -20.99 -3.62
CA LYS A 711 -11.07 -21.57 -4.81
C LYS A 711 -12.06 -22.06 -5.85
N ALA A 712 -12.39 -23.36 -5.93
CA ALA A 712 -13.33 -23.86 -6.94
C ALA A 712 -14.69 -23.14 -6.92
N PHE A 713 -15.22 -22.87 -5.72
CA PHE A 713 -16.45 -22.10 -5.50
C PHE A 713 -16.38 -20.61 -5.86
N GLY A 714 -15.19 -20.03 -6.12
CA GLY A 714 -15.05 -18.63 -6.53
C GLY A 714 -15.49 -17.56 -5.52
N LEU A 715 -15.69 -17.92 -4.25
CA LEU A 715 -16.21 -17.04 -3.20
C LEU A 715 -15.09 -16.46 -2.32
N ALA A 716 -13.93 -16.15 -2.89
CA ALA A 716 -12.76 -15.62 -2.15
C ALA A 716 -13.10 -14.40 -1.28
N GLY A 717 -13.97 -13.52 -1.78
CA GLY A 717 -14.42 -12.31 -1.10
C GLY A 717 -15.31 -12.51 0.13
N ILE A 718 -16.02 -13.65 0.28
CA ILE A 718 -16.92 -13.85 1.45
C ILE A 718 -16.16 -14.19 2.73
N ARG A 719 -14.86 -14.52 2.60
CA ARG A 719 -13.94 -14.93 3.68
C ARG A 719 -14.47 -16.10 4.52
N LEU A 720 -14.69 -17.26 3.89
CA LEU A 720 -15.04 -18.49 4.60
C LEU A 720 -14.00 -19.61 4.42
N GLY A 721 -13.59 -20.20 5.53
CA GLY A 721 -12.85 -21.46 5.62
C GLY A 721 -13.58 -22.44 6.52
N ALA A 722 -13.30 -23.72 6.33
CA ALA A 722 -13.83 -24.83 7.12
C ALA A 722 -12.67 -25.71 7.59
N ALA A 723 -12.82 -26.38 8.73
CA ALA A 723 -11.95 -27.46 9.15
C ALA A 723 -12.79 -28.63 9.67
N PHE A 724 -12.57 -29.81 9.10
CA PHE A 724 -13.07 -31.09 9.58
C PHE A 724 -12.03 -31.67 10.54
N THR A 725 -12.46 -32.26 11.65
CA THR A 725 -11.59 -32.85 12.68
C THR A 725 -12.42 -33.75 13.61
N SER A 726 -11.77 -34.39 14.61
CA SER A 726 -12.48 -35.05 15.71
C SER A 726 -13.37 -34.10 16.52
N PRO A 727 -14.44 -34.60 17.18
CA PRO A 727 -15.34 -33.76 17.98
C PRO A 727 -14.62 -32.97 19.07
N ASP A 728 -13.58 -33.54 19.70
CA ASP A 728 -12.81 -32.91 20.77
C ASP A 728 -12.01 -31.69 20.26
N ILE A 729 -11.30 -31.83 19.14
CA ILE A 729 -10.56 -30.72 18.53
C ILE A 729 -11.53 -29.65 17.99
N ALA A 730 -12.64 -30.07 17.38
CA ALA A 730 -13.67 -29.14 16.94
C ALA A 730 -14.29 -28.37 18.12
N LEU A 731 -14.53 -29.01 19.26
CA LEU A 731 -15.02 -28.36 20.49
C LEU A 731 -14.03 -27.31 21.00
N LEU A 732 -12.73 -27.60 21.01
CA LEU A 732 -11.68 -26.63 21.35
C LEU A 732 -11.72 -25.42 20.41
N LEU A 733 -11.70 -25.63 19.09
CA LEU A 733 -11.71 -24.54 18.10
C LEU A 733 -12.99 -23.69 18.15
N ASN A 734 -14.16 -24.33 18.33
CA ASN A 734 -15.43 -23.61 18.47
C ASN A 734 -15.57 -22.86 19.82
N SER A 735 -14.75 -23.21 20.82
CA SER A 735 -14.68 -22.51 22.12
C SER A 735 -13.66 -21.36 22.12
N LEU A 736 -12.62 -21.41 21.27
CA LEU A 736 -11.58 -20.39 21.16
C LEU A 736 -11.95 -19.22 20.23
N LYS A 737 -12.81 -19.45 19.23
CA LYS A 737 -13.18 -18.44 18.24
C LYS A 737 -13.99 -17.28 18.83
N ALA A 738 -13.99 -16.14 18.15
CA ALA A 738 -14.96 -15.09 18.44
C ALA A 738 -16.39 -15.65 18.26
N PRO A 739 -17.35 -15.36 19.16
CA PRO A 739 -18.67 -16.01 19.15
C PRO A 739 -19.36 -15.83 17.79
N TYR A 740 -19.33 -14.61 17.25
CA TYR A 740 -19.98 -14.22 16.01
C TYR A 740 -18.97 -14.01 14.86
N ASN A 741 -17.99 -14.90 14.70
CA ASN A 741 -16.92 -14.77 13.70
C ASN A 741 -17.42 -14.79 12.24
N ILE A 742 -18.38 -15.66 11.91
CA ILE A 742 -18.99 -15.72 10.56
C ILE A 742 -20.16 -14.74 10.46
N SER A 743 -20.10 -13.80 9.51
CA SER A 743 -21.17 -12.83 9.27
C SER A 743 -22.42 -13.48 8.66
N SER A 744 -23.62 -12.94 8.93
CA SER A 744 -24.88 -13.45 8.35
C SER A 744 -24.85 -13.48 6.81
N PRO A 745 -24.35 -12.44 6.10
CA PRO A 745 -24.15 -12.51 4.65
C PRO A 745 -23.17 -13.59 4.19
N THR A 746 -22.04 -13.79 4.90
CA THR A 746 -21.09 -14.88 4.60
C THR A 746 -21.76 -16.25 4.75
N SER A 747 -22.54 -16.44 5.82
CA SER A 747 -23.27 -17.67 6.10
C SER A 747 -24.31 -17.95 5.01
N ALA A 748 -25.19 -16.99 4.70
CA ALA A 748 -26.23 -17.14 3.69
C ALA A 748 -25.68 -17.43 2.28
N LEU A 749 -24.60 -16.74 1.88
CA LEU A 749 -23.93 -17.00 0.60
C LEU A 749 -23.31 -18.41 0.53
N ALA A 750 -22.75 -18.89 1.63
CA ALA A 750 -22.15 -20.23 1.70
C ALA A 750 -23.19 -21.36 1.73
N VAL A 751 -24.29 -21.17 2.48
CA VAL A 751 -25.46 -22.07 2.49
C VAL A 751 -26.04 -22.18 1.07
N ALA A 752 -26.24 -21.06 0.38
CA ALA A 752 -26.71 -21.08 -1.00
C ALA A 752 -25.69 -21.74 -1.96
N ALA A 753 -24.39 -21.48 -1.82
CA ALA A 753 -23.35 -22.08 -2.66
C ALA A 753 -23.27 -23.62 -2.55
N LEU A 754 -23.55 -24.17 -1.37
CA LEU A 754 -23.61 -25.61 -1.11
C LEU A 754 -24.94 -26.26 -1.55
N SER A 755 -25.94 -25.49 -1.96
CA SER A 755 -27.19 -26.04 -2.51
C SER A 755 -26.95 -26.86 -3.79
N PRO A 756 -27.73 -27.92 -4.07
CA PRO A 756 -27.49 -28.80 -5.24
C PRO A 756 -27.43 -28.08 -6.59
N HIS A 757 -28.16 -26.97 -6.72
CA HIS A 757 -28.20 -26.12 -7.92
C HIS A 757 -26.91 -25.32 -8.09
N ASN A 758 -26.50 -24.55 -7.08
CA ASN A 758 -25.27 -23.74 -7.14
C ASN A 758 -24.01 -24.63 -7.17
N MET A 759 -24.05 -25.80 -6.54
CA MET A 759 -23.03 -26.85 -6.69
C MET A 759 -22.86 -27.33 -8.14
N ALA A 760 -23.89 -27.29 -8.98
CA ALA A 760 -23.78 -27.60 -10.41
C ALA A 760 -23.09 -26.47 -11.19
N VAL A 761 -23.33 -25.20 -10.82
CA VAL A 761 -22.61 -24.03 -11.37
C VAL A 761 -21.11 -24.13 -11.01
N MET A 762 -20.81 -24.43 -9.74
CA MET A 762 -19.43 -24.63 -9.27
C MET A 762 -18.72 -25.75 -10.05
N ARG A 763 -19.35 -26.92 -10.22
CA ARG A 763 -18.78 -28.03 -11.01
C ARG A 763 -18.52 -27.64 -12.47
N ARG A 764 -19.44 -26.93 -13.12
CA ARG A 764 -19.24 -26.40 -14.48
C ARG A 764 -18.05 -25.45 -14.57
N TYR A 765 -17.86 -24.54 -13.61
CA TYR A 765 -16.71 -23.64 -13.60
C TYR A 765 -15.39 -24.38 -13.28
N ARG A 766 -15.41 -25.38 -12.39
CA ARG A 766 -14.29 -26.32 -12.15
C ARG A 766 -13.88 -27.02 -13.44
N GLU A 767 -14.84 -27.58 -14.18
CA GLU A 767 -14.60 -28.24 -15.47
C GLU A 767 -14.00 -27.29 -16.52
N GLN A 768 -14.47 -26.04 -16.58
CA GLN A 768 -13.91 -25.02 -17.48
C GLN A 768 -12.47 -24.61 -17.10
N ILE A 769 -12.16 -24.46 -15.80
CA ILE A 769 -10.79 -24.24 -15.31
C ILE A 769 -9.89 -25.43 -15.68
N VAL A 770 -10.35 -26.67 -15.47
CA VAL A 770 -9.64 -27.88 -15.87
C VAL A 770 -9.38 -27.87 -17.38
N ALA A 771 -10.37 -27.56 -18.20
CA ALA A 771 -10.18 -27.47 -19.66
C ALA A 771 -9.13 -26.41 -20.07
N GLN A 772 -9.06 -25.25 -19.40
CA GLN A 772 -7.99 -24.28 -19.64
C GLN A 772 -6.62 -24.76 -19.13
N ARG A 773 -6.56 -25.52 -18.01
CA ARG A 773 -5.33 -26.17 -17.55
C ARG A 773 -4.81 -27.19 -18.57
N GLU A 774 -5.68 -28.06 -19.09
CA GLU A 774 -5.32 -29.04 -20.14
C GLU A 774 -5.00 -28.39 -21.51
N ARG A 775 -5.43 -27.13 -21.73
CA ARG A 775 -4.94 -26.28 -22.83
C ARG A 775 -3.53 -25.76 -22.51
N MET A 776 -3.32 -25.16 -21.34
CA MET A 776 -2.02 -24.62 -20.94
C MET A 776 -0.90 -25.67 -20.92
N LEU A 777 -1.20 -26.90 -20.47
CA LEU A 777 -0.27 -28.04 -20.53
C LEU A 777 0.18 -28.39 -21.96
N ARG A 778 -0.65 -28.13 -22.98
CA ARG A 778 -0.32 -28.37 -24.40
C ARG A 778 0.31 -27.16 -25.08
N GLU A 779 -0.07 -25.94 -24.69
CA GLU A 779 0.35 -24.71 -25.37
C GLU A 779 1.62 -24.07 -24.76
N LEU A 780 1.79 -24.09 -23.43
CA LEU A 780 2.96 -23.48 -22.77
C LEU A 780 4.30 -24.08 -23.24
N PRO A 781 4.47 -25.41 -23.43
CA PRO A 781 5.73 -25.97 -23.91
C PRO A 781 6.13 -25.58 -25.34
N LYS A 782 5.25 -24.91 -26.09
CA LYS A 782 5.54 -24.36 -27.43
C LYS A 782 6.20 -22.97 -27.36
N ILE A 783 6.19 -22.33 -26.19
CA ILE A 783 6.70 -20.95 -26.01
C ILE A 783 8.22 -21.01 -25.77
N PRO A 784 9.05 -20.34 -26.59
CA PRO A 784 10.50 -20.28 -26.36
C PRO A 784 10.83 -19.71 -24.97
N GLY A 785 11.68 -20.41 -24.22
CA GLY A 785 12.05 -20.05 -22.84
C GLY A 785 11.16 -20.66 -21.74
N VAL A 786 10.06 -21.34 -22.09
CA VAL A 786 9.32 -22.19 -21.14
C VAL A 786 10.02 -23.55 -21.04
N GLY A 787 10.25 -24.01 -19.81
CA GLY A 787 10.82 -25.32 -19.50
C GLY A 787 9.74 -26.35 -19.13
N ARG A 788 10.15 -27.35 -18.35
CA ARG A 788 9.26 -28.42 -17.87
C ARG A 788 8.26 -27.92 -16.82
N PHE A 789 7.15 -28.64 -16.70
CA PHE A 789 6.33 -28.61 -15.49
C PHE A 789 7.09 -29.33 -14.37
N LEU A 790 7.07 -28.74 -13.17
CA LEU A 790 7.80 -29.21 -12.00
C LEU A 790 6.86 -29.75 -10.90
N GLY A 791 5.59 -29.34 -10.93
CA GLY A 791 4.56 -29.77 -9.99
C GLY A 791 3.58 -30.79 -10.55
N GLY A 792 2.56 -31.12 -9.77
CA GLY A 792 1.40 -31.88 -10.23
C GLY A 792 0.35 -30.98 -10.90
N HIS A 793 -0.77 -31.58 -11.33
CA HIS A 793 -1.85 -30.86 -12.03
C HIS A 793 -3.18 -30.89 -11.26
N ALA A 794 -3.18 -31.10 -9.95
CA ALA A 794 -4.40 -31.31 -9.16
C ALA A 794 -5.04 -30.00 -8.62
N ALA A 795 -4.60 -28.83 -9.11
CA ALA A 795 -5.08 -27.51 -8.69
C ALA A 795 -5.59 -26.66 -9.88
N ASN A 796 -6.00 -25.41 -9.62
CA ASN A 796 -6.30 -24.40 -10.63
C ASN A 796 -5.06 -23.63 -11.13
N PHE A 797 -3.85 -24.13 -10.86
CA PHE A 797 -2.59 -23.52 -11.29
C PHE A 797 -1.55 -24.59 -11.64
N LEU A 798 -0.54 -24.22 -12.43
CA LEU A 798 0.53 -25.09 -12.92
C LEU A 798 1.91 -24.56 -12.49
N LEU A 799 2.78 -25.43 -11.97
CA LEU A 799 4.13 -25.07 -11.56
C LEU A 799 5.13 -25.32 -12.70
N VAL A 800 5.76 -24.26 -13.20
CA VAL A 800 6.57 -24.28 -14.44
C VAL A 800 7.99 -23.77 -14.19
N GLU A 801 8.96 -24.35 -14.88
CA GLU A 801 10.34 -23.85 -15.01
C GLU A 801 10.41 -22.79 -16.12
N LEU A 802 11.16 -21.69 -15.92
CA LEU A 802 11.52 -20.75 -16.99
C LEU A 802 13.04 -20.78 -17.21
N LEU A 803 13.44 -20.70 -18.48
CA LEU A 803 14.82 -20.93 -18.94
C LEU A 803 15.51 -19.62 -19.36
N ASP A 804 16.85 -19.61 -19.34
CA ASP A 804 17.69 -18.53 -19.88
C ASP A 804 17.59 -18.35 -21.41
N ARG A 805 17.31 -19.43 -22.13
CA ARG A 805 17.10 -19.51 -23.60
C ARG A 805 16.23 -20.73 -23.95
N PRO A 806 15.83 -20.96 -25.21
CA PRO A 806 14.99 -22.10 -25.58
C PRO A 806 15.62 -23.46 -25.23
N ALA A 807 14.80 -24.43 -24.83
CA ALA A 807 15.29 -25.76 -24.41
C ALA A 807 16.12 -26.47 -25.50
N GLY A 808 15.74 -26.32 -26.78
CA GLY A 808 16.47 -26.86 -27.93
C GLY A 808 17.86 -26.25 -28.18
N GLU A 809 18.17 -25.13 -27.52
CA GLU A 809 19.47 -24.45 -27.57
C GLU A 809 20.33 -24.72 -26.31
N GLY A 810 19.91 -25.69 -25.48
CA GLY A 810 20.57 -26.00 -24.21
C GLY A 810 20.32 -24.93 -23.15
N GLY A 811 19.07 -24.47 -23.02
CA GLY A 811 18.65 -23.56 -21.96
C GLY A 811 18.53 -24.22 -20.58
N ASN A 812 18.79 -23.44 -19.54
CA ASN A 812 18.83 -23.84 -18.13
C ASN A 812 17.85 -23.02 -17.30
N ALA A 813 17.35 -23.59 -16.20
CA ALA A 813 16.49 -22.90 -15.23
C ALA A 813 17.11 -21.55 -14.78
N SER A 814 16.39 -20.45 -15.01
CA SER A 814 16.89 -19.09 -14.76
C SER A 814 15.99 -18.32 -13.81
N ASN A 815 16.44 -18.12 -12.57
CA ASN A 815 15.76 -17.25 -11.61
C ASN A 815 15.62 -15.81 -12.11
N ALA A 816 16.53 -15.33 -12.97
CA ALA A 816 16.46 -13.97 -13.51
C ALA A 816 15.37 -13.81 -14.58
N ILE A 817 15.27 -14.76 -15.54
CA ILE A 817 14.16 -14.77 -16.51
C ILE A 817 12.84 -15.07 -15.82
N ALA A 818 12.86 -15.92 -14.79
CA ALA A 818 11.76 -16.14 -13.89
C ALA A 818 11.27 -14.81 -13.29
N THR A 819 12.00 -14.19 -12.36
CA THR A 819 11.61 -12.93 -11.70
C THR A 819 11.21 -11.86 -12.72
N GLY A 820 12.02 -11.66 -13.77
CA GLY A 820 11.72 -10.74 -14.86
C GLY A 820 10.36 -10.99 -15.55
N THR A 821 9.94 -12.24 -15.73
CA THR A 821 8.63 -12.57 -16.35
C THR A 821 7.44 -12.33 -15.41
N TYR A 822 7.62 -12.32 -14.07
CA TYR A 822 6.56 -11.83 -13.17
C TYR A 822 6.46 -10.32 -13.19
N GLU A 823 7.60 -9.63 -13.16
CA GLU A 823 7.67 -8.17 -13.21
C GLU A 823 7.10 -7.66 -14.53
N HIS A 824 7.51 -8.23 -15.66
CA HIS A 824 6.99 -7.90 -17.00
C HIS A 824 5.56 -8.41 -17.22
N GLY A 825 5.14 -9.53 -16.63
CA GLY A 825 3.74 -9.95 -16.62
C GLY A 825 2.85 -8.93 -15.90
N GLY A 826 3.33 -8.42 -14.76
CA GLY A 826 2.71 -7.32 -14.00
C GLY A 826 2.69 -5.99 -14.75
N GLU A 827 3.73 -5.66 -15.52
CA GLU A 827 3.71 -4.52 -16.45
C GLU A 827 2.74 -4.75 -17.63
N THR A 828 2.60 -6.00 -18.10
CA THR A 828 1.77 -6.40 -19.26
C THR A 828 0.30 -6.60 -18.89
N ARG A 829 -0.24 -5.72 -18.03
CA ARG A 829 -1.67 -5.64 -17.66
C ARG A 829 -2.65 -5.65 -18.84
N ARG A 830 -2.19 -5.37 -20.07
CA ARG A 830 -2.99 -5.40 -21.30
C ARG A 830 -3.02 -6.73 -22.06
N ARG A 831 -2.11 -7.70 -21.80
CA ARG A 831 -2.02 -8.98 -22.55
C ARG A 831 -1.47 -10.19 -21.75
N GLY A 832 -1.95 -10.41 -20.53
CA GLY A 832 -2.04 -11.77 -19.97
C GLY A 832 -1.03 -12.19 -18.89
N ALA A 833 -1.57 -12.83 -17.84
CA ALA A 833 -0.93 -13.74 -16.88
C ALA A 833 0.18 -13.21 -15.95
N VAL A 834 -0.02 -13.41 -14.65
CA VAL A 834 0.94 -13.08 -13.57
C VAL A 834 1.10 -14.29 -12.64
N PRO A 835 2.29 -14.93 -12.53
CA PRO A 835 2.48 -16.16 -11.73
C PRO A 835 3.42 -16.02 -10.52
N ARG A 836 3.10 -16.71 -9.42
CA ARG A 836 3.72 -16.54 -8.08
C ARG A 836 5.13 -17.16 -7.96
N GLU A 837 5.99 -16.60 -7.10
CA GLU A 837 7.37 -17.06 -6.90
C GLU A 837 7.60 -18.11 -5.79
N GLY A 838 8.46 -19.06 -6.10
CA GLY A 838 9.44 -19.69 -5.20
C GLY A 838 10.76 -19.90 -5.97
N ALA A 839 11.88 -20.18 -5.28
CA ALA A 839 13.18 -20.33 -5.95
C ALA A 839 13.14 -21.41 -7.06
N GLY A 840 13.36 -21.00 -8.31
CA GLY A 840 13.30 -21.86 -9.51
C GLY A 840 11.90 -22.25 -10.01
N LEU A 841 10.82 -21.81 -9.36
CA LEU A 841 9.50 -22.47 -9.41
C LEU A 841 8.35 -21.44 -9.53
N ARG A 842 7.48 -21.56 -10.55
CA ARG A 842 6.44 -20.54 -10.83
C ARG A 842 5.04 -21.07 -11.10
N GLY A 843 4.08 -20.66 -10.26
CA GLY A 843 2.68 -21.10 -10.32
C GLY A 843 1.81 -20.18 -11.19
N VAL A 844 1.35 -20.65 -12.35
CA VAL A 844 0.45 -19.91 -13.26
C VAL A 844 -0.99 -20.40 -13.09
N SER A 845 -1.95 -19.55 -12.72
CA SER A 845 -3.37 -19.96 -12.66
C SER A 845 -3.97 -20.20 -14.05
N ALA A 846 -4.97 -21.07 -14.12
CA ALA A 846 -5.79 -21.31 -15.32
C ALA A 846 -7.06 -20.46 -15.31
N GLY A 847 -7.35 -19.79 -16.43
CA GLY A 847 -8.52 -18.92 -16.60
C GLY A 847 -8.81 -18.63 -18.06
N HIS A 848 -9.90 -17.91 -18.34
CA HIS A 848 -10.32 -17.58 -19.70
C HIS A 848 -9.77 -16.21 -20.15
N CYS A 849 -9.02 -16.20 -21.25
CA CYS A 849 -8.82 -14.99 -22.05
C CYS A 849 -9.90 -14.97 -23.15
N GLY A 850 -10.65 -13.87 -23.27
CA GLY A 850 -11.73 -13.74 -24.25
C GLY A 850 -11.22 -13.79 -25.69
N ASP A 851 -11.90 -14.56 -26.54
CA ASP A 851 -11.55 -14.74 -27.94
C ASP A 851 -11.97 -13.51 -28.77
N GLY A 852 -10.99 -12.78 -29.28
CA GLY A 852 -11.21 -11.60 -30.12
C GLY A 852 -11.51 -11.97 -31.57
N GLU A 853 -12.78 -12.22 -31.90
CA GLU A 853 -13.24 -12.35 -33.30
C GLU A 853 -13.07 -11.02 -34.06
N GLY A 854 -11.92 -10.86 -34.72
CA GLY A 854 -11.54 -9.70 -35.52
C GLY A 854 -11.23 -10.06 -36.96
N GLY A 855 -12.23 -10.53 -37.71
CA GLY A 855 -12.07 -10.98 -39.09
C GLY A 855 -11.70 -9.84 -40.05
N HIS A 856 -10.41 -9.67 -40.35
CA HIS A 856 -9.95 -8.79 -41.43
C HIS A 856 -9.57 -9.60 -42.68
N GLN A 857 -10.20 -9.26 -43.80
CA GLN A 857 -9.89 -9.81 -45.11
C GLN A 857 -8.48 -9.38 -45.55
N VAL A 858 -7.65 -10.35 -45.96
CA VAL A 858 -6.41 -10.09 -46.69
C VAL A 858 -6.73 -10.11 -48.19
N PRO A 859 -6.51 -9.02 -48.94
CA PRO A 859 -6.65 -9.04 -50.40
C PRO A 859 -5.50 -9.85 -51.03
N GLY A 860 -5.83 -10.70 -51.99
CA GLY A 860 -4.83 -11.53 -52.68
C GLY A 860 -3.94 -10.72 -53.63
N GLY A 861 -2.65 -11.06 -53.67
CA GLY A 861 -1.66 -10.60 -54.64
C GLY A 861 -0.81 -11.79 -55.09
N ALA A 862 -0.55 -11.91 -56.39
CA ALA A 862 -0.14 -13.17 -57.01
C ALA A 862 1.39 -13.35 -57.16
N GLU A 863 1.79 -14.63 -57.24
CA GLU A 863 2.92 -15.19 -58.00
C GLU A 863 4.38 -14.76 -57.72
N GLY A 864 5.28 -15.76 -57.73
CA GLY A 864 6.65 -15.57 -58.23
C GLY A 864 7.80 -16.29 -57.48
N GLY A 865 8.54 -17.14 -58.19
CA GLY A 865 10.00 -17.25 -58.00
C GLY A 865 10.56 -18.42 -57.17
N VAL A 866 10.94 -19.51 -57.87
CA VAL A 866 11.89 -20.52 -57.38
C VAL A 866 13.28 -19.90 -57.17
N GLY A 867 13.98 -20.19 -56.06
CA GLY A 867 15.34 -19.69 -55.81
C GLY A 867 16.18 -20.60 -54.90
N ARG A 868 17.40 -20.94 -55.32
CA ARG A 868 18.34 -21.86 -54.62
C ARG A 868 19.40 -21.14 -53.78
N ALA A 869 19.56 -21.61 -52.54
CA ALA A 869 20.83 -21.99 -51.89
C ALA A 869 21.94 -20.98 -51.53
N ALA A 870 22.75 -21.44 -50.55
CA ALA A 870 24.18 -21.16 -50.30
C ALA A 870 24.63 -19.97 -49.42
N GLN A 871 25.32 -20.35 -48.32
CA GLN A 871 26.56 -19.76 -47.78
C GLN A 871 26.63 -18.26 -47.43
N GLY A 872 26.56 -17.97 -46.13
CA GLY A 872 27.78 -17.93 -45.30
C GLY A 872 28.53 -16.61 -45.15
N SER A 873 28.26 -15.93 -44.03
CA SER A 873 29.25 -15.33 -43.12
C SER A 873 28.64 -15.15 -41.75
#